data_AF-A0A1E1F479-F1
#
_entry.id   AF-A0A1E1F479-F1
#
_cell.length_a   1.000
_cell.length_b   1.000
_cell.length_c   1.000
_cell.angle_alpha   90.00
_cell.angle_beta   90.00
_cell.angle_gamma   90.00
#
_symmetry.space_group_name_H-M   'P 1'
#
loop_
_entity.id
_entity.type
_entity.pdbx_description
1 polymer ?
#
loop_
_entity_poly.entity_id
_entity_poly.type
_entity_poly.pdbx_seq_one_letter_code
_entity_poly.pdbx_strand_id
1 'polypeptide(L)'
;MPQFVRNGPIIPDKLVQELEDDRVVIFCGAGVSMGAGLPSYNGLVAHCYKTLTHPTPTDDKEWLWPDRMLGALESRYTPANVRQIVAARLNRRPTNLALHRAILRLSRLRRSEGMRLVTTNFDTFFEKARRGLDFGRDFQFHAGPILPIPRDDRAASWRSLVYLHGRLGGSDQHLVLTSSDFGRAYLTEGWAARFIVRLFADFTVLFLGYSLNDPVLRYMTDAFAAENIEMRSGQPRGPAYIFSPYEGAEPPESQPFRDRNLEPIFYSDAANHAALRETIVQWADWRDDYFSSVGRVINDIAPRRPDAIDPTDTANLIWAVAGRADDQGYGARTFAAVEPCPPIEWLSLFEATDLARSEAHQEAVREAAKAARIAPPAPELDFLPLFPLQSDSRHMALTSTGYALLAWFCRHLGTEGFVDHVIEKLGQGRMLHPSLRQAIRRQLPQELGLREGFKRFWWIVSSEGGWVGARRRDDPGSLWTAQGGYTSGADREWLRQEVLAGLRPLLDFSASSYRSYRDATHPEQAADPVGDRISEIADAEVELADRNHVRGFIDTVNGRPGATEFWAWLNDDLTGLLAQALHLFAAADEANANNDPSALQRPSVEPHQQNYQHRQWTLLFDLIWMGWEHIDGNDATASRAIVARWRTLPFLSFRRLVAAAVTHSGHFSDTEKAEVLLNG
;
A
#
# COMPACT_ATOMS: atom_id res chain seq x y z
N MET A 1 9.38 -3.78 -3.75
CA MET A 1 10.71 -4.29 -4.15
C MET A 1 11.09 -3.66 -5.47
N PRO A 2 12.11 -2.81 -5.55
CA PRO A 2 12.51 -2.18 -6.79
C PRO A 2 13.23 -3.17 -7.72
N GLN A 3 12.98 -3.01 -9.01
CA GLN A 3 13.73 -3.64 -10.09
C GLN A 3 14.38 -2.54 -10.92
N PHE A 4 15.70 -2.35 -10.76
CA PHE A 4 16.42 -1.18 -11.30
C PHE A 4 16.62 -1.23 -12.83
N VAL A 5 16.50 -2.41 -13.44
CA VAL A 5 16.56 -2.61 -14.89
C VAL A 5 15.50 -3.61 -15.31
N ARG A 6 14.94 -3.44 -16.51
CA ARG A 6 13.95 -4.36 -17.06
C ARG A 6 14.51 -5.78 -17.11
N ASN A 7 13.77 -6.76 -16.60
CA ASN A 7 14.20 -8.16 -16.47
C ASN A 7 15.45 -8.39 -15.60
N GLY A 8 15.85 -7.41 -14.78
CA GLY A 8 16.91 -7.57 -13.77
C GLY A 8 16.44 -8.31 -12.51
N PRO A 9 17.35 -8.67 -11.59
CA PRO A 9 16.96 -9.16 -10.27
C PRO A 9 16.06 -8.16 -9.53
N ILE A 10 15.04 -8.68 -8.85
CA ILE A 10 14.20 -7.93 -7.91
C ILE A 10 14.98 -7.78 -6.60
N ILE A 11 15.23 -6.54 -6.17
CA ILE A 11 16.00 -6.28 -4.94
C ILE A 11 15.03 -6.18 -3.76
N PRO A 12 15.23 -6.95 -2.66
CA PRO A 12 14.36 -6.86 -1.49
C PRO A 12 14.35 -5.46 -0.88
N ASP A 13 13.16 -4.94 -0.54
CA ASP A 13 13.00 -3.59 0.04
C ASP A 13 13.79 -3.44 1.34
N LYS A 14 13.76 -4.48 2.19
CA LYS A 14 14.56 -4.54 3.41
C LYS A 14 16.04 -4.35 3.14
N LEU A 15 16.58 -4.95 2.08
CA LEU A 15 18.00 -4.81 1.72
C LEU A 15 18.32 -3.38 1.26
N VAL A 16 17.43 -2.75 0.48
CA VAL A 16 17.59 -1.34 0.04
C VAL A 16 17.53 -0.39 1.23
N GLN A 17 16.63 -0.63 2.18
CA GLN A 17 16.53 0.15 3.41
C GLN A 17 17.78 -0.02 4.29
N GLU A 18 18.18 -1.26 4.56
CA GLU A 18 19.38 -1.56 5.35
C GLU A 18 20.66 -1.01 4.73
N LEU A 19 20.72 -0.89 3.39
CA LEU A 19 21.84 -0.24 2.72
C LEU A 19 21.86 1.28 2.98
N GLU A 20 20.73 1.98 2.99
CA GLU A 20 20.69 3.42 3.36
C GLU A 20 20.89 3.66 4.86
N ASP A 21 20.48 2.72 5.70
CA ASP A 21 20.72 2.77 7.14
C ASP A 21 22.18 2.54 7.52
N ASP A 22 23.06 2.37 6.53
CA ASP A 22 24.44 1.96 6.73
C ASP A 22 24.48 0.68 7.57
N ARG A 23 23.78 -0.39 7.17
CA ARG A 23 23.85 -1.72 7.82
C ARG A 23 24.33 -2.84 6.91
N VAL A 24 24.34 -2.62 5.60
CA VAL A 24 24.75 -3.64 4.63
C VAL A 24 26.28 -3.62 4.45
N VAL A 25 26.86 -4.82 4.45
CA VAL A 25 28.24 -5.06 4.04
C VAL A 25 28.22 -5.81 2.71
N ILE A 26 28.84 -5.23 1.68
CA ILE A 26 28.98 -5.90 0.39
C ILE A 26 30.21 -6.81 0.46
N PHE A 27 30.02 -8.10 0.14
CA PHE A 27 31.04 -9.12 0.20
C PHE A 27 31.30 -9.65 -1.22
N CYS A 28 32.48 -9.39 -1.76
CA CYS A 28 32.81 -9.60 -3.18
C CYS A 28 33.78 -10.75 -3.41
N GLY A 29 33.37 -11.71 -4.25
CA GLY A 29 34.16 -12.85 -4.69
C GLY A 29 34.75 -12.69 -6.08
N ALA A 30 35.37 -13.76 -6.59
CA ALA A 30 36.14 -13.74 -7.84
C ALA A 30 35.29 -13.37 -9.07
N GLY A 31 33.98 -13.67 -9.04
CA GLY A 31 33.05 -13.34 -10.13
C GLY A 31 33.00 -11.85 -10.47
N VAL A 32 33.26 -10.97 -9.50
CA VAL A 32 33.31 -9.51 -9.72
C VAL A 32 34.46 -9.11 -10.65
N SER A 33 35.63 -9.73 -10.45
CA SER A 33 36.84 -9.43 -11.23
C SER A 33 36.89 -10.19 -12.57
N MET A 34 36.06 -11.23 -12.75
CA MET A 34 35.97 -11.96 -14.03
C MET A 34 35.51 -11.07 -15.19
N GLY A 35 34.48 -10.23 -14.96
CA GLY A 35 34.02 -9.24 -15.95
C GLY A 35 35.07 -8.15 -16.28
N ALA A 36 36.12 -8.04 -15.48
CA ALA A 36 37.24 -7.12 -15.68
C ALA A 36 38.50 -7.81 -16.25
N GLY A 37 38.39 -9.07 -16.70
CA GLY A 37 39.44 -9.80 -17.43
C GLY A 37 40.31 -10.73 -16.57
N LEU A 38 39.95 -10.97 -15.31
CA LEU A 38 40.62 -11.97 -14.47
C LEU A 38 39.97 -13.36 -14.59
N PRO A 39 40.69 -14.46 -14.34
CA PRO A 39 40.11 -15.80 -14.37
C PRO A 39 39.25 -16.08 -13.12
N SER A 40 38.36 -17.06 -13.21
CA SER A 40 37.75 -17.70 -12.04
C SER A 40 38.81 -18.45 -11.22
N TYR A 41 38.46 -18.94 -10.03
CA TYR A 41 39.41 -19.70 -9.22
C TYR A 41 39.88 -20.99 -9.93
N ASN A 42 38.94 -21.76 -10.51
CA ASN A 42 39.28 -22.92 -11.33
C ASN A 42 40.14 -22.53 -12.56
N GLY A 43 39.83 -21.38 -13.20
CA GLY A 43 40.65 -20.87 -14.30
C GLY A 43 42.08 -20.49 -13.89
N LEU A 44 42.26 -20.00 -12.66
CA LEU A 44 43.57 -19.71 -12.09
C LEU A 44 44.35 -21.01 -11.83
N VAL A 45 43.72 -22.02 -11.22
CA VAL A 45 44.34 -23.32 -10.99
C VAL A 45 44.73 -23.98 -12.31
N ALA A 46 43.83 -24.01 -13.29
CA ALA A 46 44.11 -24.54 -14.64
C ALA A 46 45.31 -23.84 -15.30
N HIS A 47 45.44 -22.51 -15.12
CA HIS A 47 46.59 -21.76 -15.61
C HIS A 47 47.90 -22.20 -14.94
N CYS A 48 47.89 -22.47 -13.64
CA CYS A 48 49.07 -22.98 -12.92
C CYS A 48 49.48 -24.37 -13.44
N TYR A 49 48.54 -25.31 -13.59
CA TYR A 49 48.81 -26.63 -14.17
C TYR A 49 49.45 -26.53 -15.56
N LYS A 50 48.86 -25.70 -16.43
CA LYS A 50 49.38 -25.47 -17.79
C LYS A 50 50.77 -24.84 -17.78
N THR A 51 50.99 -23.83 -16.96
CA THR A 51 52.28 -23.09 -16.90
C THR A 51 53.40 -23.95 -16.33
N LEU A 52 53.09 -24.81 -15.35
CA LEU A 52 54.03 -25.77 -14.78
C LEU A 52 54.18 -27.04 -15.62
N THR A 53 53.48 -27.14 -16.76
CA THR A 53 53.43 -28.34 -17.61
C THR A 53 53.06 -29.62 -16.84
N HIS A 54 52.27 -29.48 -15.76
CA HIS A 54 51.79 -30.60 -14.97
C HIS A 54 50.49 -31.15 -15.59
N PRO A 55 50.30 -32.48 -15.68
CA PRO A 55 49.05 -33.07 -16.14
C PRO A 55 47.84 -32.55 -15.34
N THR A 56 46.84 -32.04 -16.04
CA THR A 56 45.59 -31.59 -15.46
C THR A 56 44.75 -32.81 -15.04
N PRO A 57 44.09 -32.80 -13.87
CA PRO A 57 43.19 -33.89 -13.48
C PRO A 57 42.03 -34.07 -14.46
N THR A 58 41.70 -35.34 -14.72
CA THR A 58 40.60 -35.74 -15.62
C THR A 58 39.28 -35.98 -14.88
N ASP A 59 39.30 -36.10 -13.55
CA ASP A 59 38.09 -36.26 -12.73
C ASP A 59 37.50 -34.88 -12.39
N ASP A 60 36.28 -34.62 -12.88
CA ASP A 60 35.53 -33.38 -12.61
C ASP A 60 35.30 -33.15 -11.12
N LYS A 61 35.30 -34.20 -10.28
CA LYS A 61 35.14 -34.06 -8.83
C LYS A 61 36.33 -33.38 -8.16
N GLU A 62 37.53 -33.47 -8.73
CA GLU A 62 38.70 -32.77 -8.18
C GLU A 62 38.55 -31.24 -8.30
N TRP A 63 37.88 -30.77 -9.35
CA TRP A 63 37.62 -29.35 -9.61
C TRP A 63 36.57 -28.72 -8.68
N LEU A 64 35.94 -29.53 -7.83
CA LEU A 64 35.15 -29.05 -6.68
C LEU A 64 36.05 -28.58 -5.52
N TRP A 65 37.36 -28.88 -5.57
CA TRP A 65 38.33 -28.59 -4.51
C TRP A 65 39.61 -27.90 -5.05
N PRO A 66 39.48 -26.76 -5.75
CA PRO A 66 40.62 -26.06 -6.36
C PRO A 66 41.72 -25.67 -5.36
N ASP A 67 41.36 -25.43 -4.11
CA ASP A 67 42.28 -25.14 -3.00
C ASP A 67 43.20 -26.32 -2.67
N ARG A 68 42.69 -27.56 -2.77
CA ARG A 68 43.48 -28.77 -2.57
C ARG A 68 44.39 -29.03 -3.77
N MET A 69 43.88 -28.82 -4.99
CA MET A 69 44.66 -28.95 -6.22
C MET A 69 45.86 -28.00 -6.22
N LEU A 70 45.65 -26.74 -5.84
CA LEU A 70 46.73 -25.76 -5.74
C LEU A 70 47.74 -26.12 -4.63
N GLY A 71 47.26 -26.64 -3.49
CA GLY A 71 48.13 -27.14 -2.42
C GLY A 71 48.99 -28.35 -2.84
N ALA A 72 48.46 -29.23 -3.70
CA ALA A 72 49.23 -30.33 -4.29
C ALA A 72 50.35 -29.81 -5.21
N LEU A 73 50.08 -28.75 -6.00
CA LEU A 73 51.11 -28.10 -6.82
C LEU A 73 52.19 -27.43 -5.96
N GLU A 74 51.82 -26.71 -4.89
CA GLU A 74 52.79 -26.09 -3.98
C GLU A 74 53.71 -27.14 -3.33
N SER A 75 53.15 -28.29 -2.94
CA SER A 75 53.90 -29.42 -2.37
C SER A 75 54.91 -30.01 -3.35
N ARG A 76 54.64 -29.92 -4.67
CA ARG A 76 55.48 -30.53 -5.72
C ARG A 76 56.52 -29.57 -6.31
N TYR A 77 56.20 -28.28 -6.48
CA TYR A 77 57.04 -27.29 -7.19
C TYR A 77 57.55 -26.14 -6.33
N THR A 78 57.35 -26.22 -5.01
CA THR A 78 57.56 -25.18 -3.99
C THR A 78 56.49 -24.07 -3.98
N PRO A 79 56.08 -23.58 -2.80
CA PRO A 79 55.09 -22.49 -2.68
C PRO A 79 55.49 -21.21 -3.42
N ALA A 80 56.76 -20.81 -3.36
CA ALA A 80 57.24 -19.56 -3.97
C ALA A 80 57.02 -19.53 -5.50
N ASN A 81 57.29 -20.65 -6.19
CA ASN A 81 57.13 -20.76 -7.63
C ASN A 81 55.65 -20.67 -8.04
N VAL A 82 54.79 -21.45 -7.40
CA VAL A 82 53.34 -21.46 -7.70
C VAL A 82 52.72 -20.10 -7.41
N ARG A 83 53.06 -19.47 -6.29
CA ARG A 83 52.55 -18.13 -5.91
C ARG A 83 53.01 -17.05 -6.87
N GLN A 84 54.23 -17.12 -7.41
CA GLN A 84 54.69 -16.18 -8.43
C GLN A 84 53.88 -16.29 -9.73
N ILE A 85 53.53 -17.51 -10.16
CA ILE A 85 52.66 -17.75 -11.32
C ILE A 85 51.26 -17.15 -11.07
N VAL A 86 50.69 -17.40 -9.88
CA VAL A 86 49.39 -16.84 -9.47
C VAL A 86 49.43 -15.31 -9.49
N ALA A 87 50.41 -14.69 -8.82
CA ALA A 87 50.56 -13.24 -8.77
C ALA A 87 50.71 -12.64 -10.18
N ALA A 88 51.50 -13.25 -11.06
CA ALA A 88 51.69 -12.79 -12.44
C ALA A 88 50.41 -12.92 -13.30
N ARG A 89 49.56 -13.92 -13.02
CA ARG A 89 48.29 -14.12 -13.72
C ARG A 89 47.22 -13.11 -13.30
N LEU A 90 47.21 -12.72 -12.02
CA LEU A 90 46.25 -11.80 -11.42
C LEU A 90 46.68 -10.33 -11.52
N ASN A 91 47.98 -10.03 -11.58
CA ASN A 91 48.48 -8.66 -11.74
C ASN A 91 48.37 -8.19 -13.20
N ARG A 92 47.14 -7.89 -13.63
CA ARG A 92 46.81 -7.42 -14.99
C ARG A 92 46.16 -6.04 -14.96
N ARG A 93 46.09 -5.39 -16.12
CA ARG A 93 45.28 -4.18 -16.29
C ARG A 93 43.81 -4.61 -16.48
N PRO A 94 42.87 -3.99 -15.74
CA PRO A 94 41.45 -4.31 -15.88
C PRO A 94 40.93 -3.88 -17.26
N THR A 95 40.05 -4.68 -17.85
CA THR A 95 39.36 -4.34 -19.11
C THR A 95 38.19 -3.39 -18.88
N ASN A 96 37.43 -3.58 -17.80
CA ASN A 96 36.28 -2.76 -17.43
C ASN A 96 36.17 -2.65 -15.89
N LEU A 97 35.96 -1.45 -15.37
CA LEU A 97 35.81 -1.17 -13.93
C LEU A 97 34.42 -0.63 -13.54
N ALA A 98 33.44 -0.62 -14.45
CA ALA A 98 32.10 -0.10 -14.19
C ALA A 98 31.44 -0.76 -12.96
N LEU A 99 31.47 -2.09 -12.89
CA LEU A 99 30.93 -2.85 -11.76
C LEU A 99 31.67 -2.53 -10.45
N HIS A 100 33.00 -2.43 -10.47
CA HIS A 100 33.80 -2.10 -9.29
C HIS A 100 33.49 -0.69 -8.78
N ARG A 101 33.31 0.28 -9.68
CA ARG A 101 32.88 1.64 -9.34
C ARG A 101 31.50 1.66 -8.71
N ALA A 102 30.54 0.93 -9.29
CA ALA A 102 29.19 0.83 -8.76
C ALA A 102 29.17 0.20 -7.35
N ILE A 103 29.89 -0.90 -7.13
CA ILE A 103 30.04 -1.54 -5.81
C ILE A 103 30.65 -0.58 -4.79
N LEU A 104 31.69 0.16 -5.16
CA LEU A 104 32.29 1.17 -4.27
C LEU A 104 31.26 2.24 -3.88
N ARG A 105 30.49 2.74 -4.84
CA ARG A 105 29.45 3.75 -4.59
C ARG A 105 28.35 3.21 -3.67
N LEU A 106 27.91 1.97 -3.88
CA LEU A 106 26.93 1.30 -3.01
C LEU A 106 27.47 1.04 -1.60
N SER A 107 28.75 0.65 -1.47
CA SER A 107 29.36 0.37 -0.18
C SER A 107 29.71 1.61 0.64
N ARG A 108 29.61 2.81 0.04
CA ARG A 108 29.84 4.09 0.71
C ARG A 108 28.76 4.35 1.77
N LEU A 109 29.21 4.76 2.95
CA LEU A 109 28.34 5.11 4.05
C LEU A 109 27.70 6.49 3.86
N ARG A 110 26.47 6.66 4.35
CA ARG A 110 25.67 7.90 4.25
C ARG A 110 25.81 8.79 5.46
N ARG A 111 25.80 8.19 6.64
CA ARG A 111 25.82 8.88 7.94
C ARG A 111 27.25 9.23 8.37
N SER A 112 28.24 8.82 7.58
CA SER A 112 29.66 8.96 7.92
C SER A 112 30.60 8.74 6.75
N GLU A 113 31.85 9.16 6.92
CA GLU A 113 32.91 8.90 5.95
C GLU A 113 33.37 7.45 5.99
N GLY A 114 33.65 6.88 4.82
CA GLY A 114 34.17 5.52 4.65
C GLY A 114 33.22 4.58 3.91
N MET A 115 33.50 3.28 3.99
CA MET A 115 32.74 2.25 3.28
C MET A 115 32.71 0.92 4.04
N ARG A 116 31.79 0.04 3.66
CA ARG A 116 31.74 -1.34 4.15
C ARG A 116 31.79 -2.33 2.99
N LEU A 117 33.02 -2.73 2.68
CA LEU A 117 33.31 -3.62 1.56
C LEU A 117 34.31 -4.68 2.00
N VAL A 118 33.96 -5.95 1.82
CA VAL A 118 34.86 -7.09 2.00
C VAL A 118 35.09 -7.71 0.63
N THR A 119 36.32 -8.14 0.36
CA THR A 119 36.61 -8.96 -0.79
C THR A 119 37.57 -10.10 -0.44
N THR A 120 37.36 -11.24 -1.09
CA THR A 120 38.32 -12.36 -1.10
C THR A 120 39.22 -12.32 -2.33
N ASN A 121 39.06 -11.32 -3.19
CA ASN A 121 39.92 -11.14 -4.37
C ASN A 121 41.24 -10.50 -3.95
N PHE A 122 42.34 -10.96 -4.53
CA PHE A 122 43.67 -10.45 -4.22
C PHE A 122 44.04 -9.22 -5.04
N ASP A 123 43.31 -8.97 -6.14
CA ASP A 123 43.62 -7.89 -7.07
C ASP A 123 43.32 -6.49 -6.51
N THR A 124 43.92 -5.48 -7.13
CA THR A 124 43.78 -4.08 -6.72
C THR A 124 42.75 -3.32 -7.58
N PHE A 125 41.76 -4.01 -8.16
CA PHE A 125 40.80 -3.37 -9.07
C PHE A 125 39.89 -2.38 -8.36
N PHE A 126 39.50 -2.61 -7.11
CA PHE A 126 38.76 -1.61 -6.32
C PHE A 126 39.59 -0.33 -6.10
N GLU A 127 40.87 -0.44 -5.77
CA GLU A 127 41.76 0.72 -5.65
C GLU A 127 41.92 1.48 -6.98
N LYS A 128 42.00 0.74 -8.10
CA LYS A 128 42.04 1.35 -9.44
C LYS A 128 40.71 2.01 -9.79
N ALA A 129 39.59 1.39 -9.43
CA ALA A 129 38.23 1.88 -9.68
C ALA A 129 37.91 3.15 -8.89
N ARG A 130 38.50 3.33 -7.70
CA ARG A 130 38.44 4.58 -6.93
C ARG A 130 38.92 5.79 -7.75
N ARG A 131 39.86 5.63 -8.70
CA ARG A 131 40.37 6.77 -9.49
C ARG A 131 39.22 7.42 -10.26
N GLY A 132 38.87 8.64 -9.85
CA GLY A 132 37.74 9.41 -10.40
C GLY A 132 36.47 9.41 -9.53
N LEU A 133 36.49 8.77 -8.36
CA LEU A 133 35.43 8.86 -7.36
C LEU A 133 35.90 9.73 -6.19
N ASP A 134 35.01 10.61 -5.69
CA ASP A 134 35.28 11.41 -4.51
C ASP A 134 35.04 10.59 -3.24
N PHE A 135 36.13 10.05 -2.69
CA PHE A 135 36.17 9.30 -1.43
C PHE A 135 37.02 10.05 -0.38
N GLY A 136 37.28 11.35 -0.57
CA GLY A 136 38.14 12.11 0.34
C GLY A 136 39.56 11.54 0.50
N ARG A 137 40.24 11.95 1.59
CA ARG A 137 41.59 11.52 1.96
C ARG A 137 41.64 10.12 2.62
N ASP A 138 40.50 9.54 2.97
CA ASP A 138 40.40 8.40 3.89
C ASP A 138 40.01 7.05 3.24
N PHE A 139 40.51 6.76 2.03
CA PHE A 139 40.40 5.40 1.49
C PHE A 139 41.34 4.46 2.24
N GLN A 140 40.81 3.87 3.30
CA GLN A 140 41.51 2.89 4.11
C GLN A 140 41.22 1.48 3.61
N PHE A 141 42.24 0.63 3.67
CA PHE A 141 42.08 -0.80 3.47
C PHE A 141 42.84 -1.58 4.53
N HIS A 142 42.33 -2.75 4.87
CA HIS A 142 43.00 -3.73 5.71
C HIS A 142 43.12 -5.05 4.96
N ALA A 143 44.17 -5.81 5.23
CA ALA A 143 44.40 -7.11 4.61
C ALA A 143 44.75 -8.15 5.67
N GLY A 144 44.29 -9.38 5.48
CA GLY A 144 44.66 -10.49 6.36
C GLY A 144 46.18 -10.62 6.49
N PRO A 145 46.70 -11.03 7.67
CA PRO A 145 45.96 -11.49 8.84
C PRO A 145 45.50 -10.38 9.81
N ILE A 146 45.92 -9.13 9.60
CA ILE A 146 45.60 -8.00 10.51
C ILE A 146 44.32 -7.33 10.03
N LEU A 147 43.20 -7.76 10.61
CA LEU A 147 41.86 -7.26 10.27
C LEU A 147 41.28 -6.37 11.38
N PRO A 148 40.47 -5.36 11.03
CA PRO A 148 39.72 -4.60 12.01
C PRO A 148 38.63 -5.49 12.64
N ILE A 149 38.11 -5.08 13.79
CA ILE A 149 36.96 -5.76 14.39
C ILE A 149 35.70 -5.17 13.75
N PRO A 150 34.86 -5.96 13.07
CA PRO A 150 33.66 -5.45 12.40
C PRO A 150 32.56 -5.26 13.45
N ARG A 151 32.57 -4.11 14.15
CA ARG A 151 31.52 -3.70 15.09
C ARG A 151 30.73 -2.54 14.51
N ASP A 152 29.45 -2.47 14.89
CA ASP A 152 28.58 -1.32 14.65
C ASP A 152 28.14 -0.66 15.96
N ASP A 153 29.10 -0.07 16.68
CA ASP A 153 28.80 0.74 17.86
C ASP A 153 29.16 2.23 17.61
N ARG A 154 28.59 3.11 18.43
CA ARG A 154 28.77 4.57 18.30
C ARG A 154 30.22 5.04 18.53
N ALA A 155 31.12 4.17 19.02
CA ALA A 155 32.47 4.52 19.41
C ALA A 155 33.55 4.03 18.43
N ALA A 156 33.36 2.87 17.79
CA ALA A 156 34.32 2.27 16.86
C ALA A 156 33.61 1.42 15.79
N SER A 157 33.01 2.09 14.79
CA SER A 157 32.43 1.41 13.63
C SER A 157 33.50 1.13 12.56
N TRP A 158 33.53 -0.08 12.02
CA TRP A 158 34.45 -0.44 10.92
C TRP A 158 34.00 0.21 9.59
N ARG A 159 34.95 0.83 8.88
CA ARG A 159 34.69 1.73 7.74
C ARG A 159 35.73 1.66 6.61
N SER A 160 36.25 0.47 6.31
CA SER A 160 37.30 0.29 5.31
C SER A 160 36.96 -0.76 4.27
N LEU A 161 37.73 -0.80 3.17
CA LEU A 161 37.84 -2.00 2.33
C LEU A 161 38.62 -3.08 3.10
N VAL A 162 38.14 -4.33 3.11
CA VAL A 162 38.83 -5.46 3.74
C VAL A 162 39.16 -6.52 2.69
N TYR A 163 40.45 -6.81 2.55
CA TYR A 163 41.00 -7.92 1.80
C TYR A 163 41.15 -9.13 2.73
N LEU A 164 40.06 -9.89 2.89
CA LEU A 164 39.97 -10.98 3.86
C LEU A 164 41.05 -12.04 3.68
N HIS A 165 41.38 -12.33 2.42
CA HIS A 165 42.33 -13.36 2.00
C HIS A 165 43.71 -12.82 1.65
N GLY A 166 43.97 -11.54 1.93
CA GLY A 166 45.20 -10.87 1.55
C GLY A 166 45.10 -10.10 0.23
N ARG A 167 46.16 -9.35 -0.10
CA ARG A 167 46.18 -8.35 -1.17
C ARG A 167 47.50 -8.43 -1.94
N LEU A 168 47.45 -8.36 -3.27
CA LEU A 168 48.64 -8.31 -4.14
C LEU A 168 49.34 -6.94 -4.05
N GLY A 169 50.67 -6.96 -4.18
CA GLY A 169 51.49 -5.74 -4.14
C GLY A 169 51.90 -5.32 -2.72
N GLY A 170 51.99 -6.30 -1.80
CA GLY A 170 52.54 -6.20 -0.45
C GLY A 170 53.47 -7.40 -0.17
N SER A 171 53.46 -7.96 1.05
CA SER A 171 54.04 -9.29 1.27
C SER A 171 53.08 -10.37 0.76
N ASP A 172 53.35 -10.92 -0.44
CA ASP A 172 52.56 -12.00 -1.05
C ASP A 172 52.60 -13.34 -0.24
N GLN A 173 53.15 -13.31 0.98
CA GLN A 173 53.34 -14.43 1.88
C GLN A 173 52.05 -14.82 2.63
N HIS A 174 51.07 -13.91 2.76
CA HIS A 174 49.84 -14.14 3.54
C HIS A 174 48.57 -14.33 2.70
N LEU A 175 48.70 -14.68 1.42
CA LEU A 175 47.55 -14.98 0.57
C LEU A 175 46.88 -16.30 1.00
N VAL A 176 45.55 -16.30 1.07
CA VAL A 176 44.75 -17.50 1.34
C VAL A 176 44.39 -18.18 0.02
N LEU A 177 45.25 -19.07 -0.43
CA LEU A 177 45.11 -19.76 -1.72
C LEU A 177 44.82 -21.25 -1.52
N THR A 178 45.67 -21.95 -0.79
CA THR A 178 45.60 -23.41 -0.67
C THR A 178 44.73 -23.86 0.49
N SER A 179 44.36 -25.14 0.51
CA SER A 179 43.65 -25.76 1.64
C SER A 179 44.38 -25.57 2.98
N SER A 180 45.73 -25.53 2.97
CA SER A 180 46.55 -25.23 4.14
C SER A 180 46.38 -23.78 4.60
N ASP A 181 46.36 -22.82 3.66
CA ASP A 181 46.11 -21.41 4.00
C ASP A 181 44.67 -21.19 4.51
N PHE A 182 43.67 -21.87 3.93
CA PHE A 182 42.30 -21.84 4.44
C PHE A 182 42.22 -22.40 5.86
N GLY A 183 42.88 -23.53 6.13
CA GLY A 183 43.00 -24.09 7.47
C GLY A 183 43.65 -23.11 8.45
N ARG A 184 44.69 -22.38 8.02
CA ARG A 184 45.33 -21.35 8.83
C ARG A 184 44.38 -20.19 9.15
N ALA A 185 43.72 -19.66 8.12
CA ALA A 185 42.85 -18.48 8.19
C ALA A 185 41.56 -18.69 8.99
N TYR A 186 40.95 -19.88 8.88
CA TYR A 186 39.64 -20.16 9.45
C TYR A 186 39.69 -21.04 10.70
N LEU A 187 40.72 -21.89 10.86
CA LEU A 187 40.76 -22.87 11.95
C LEU A 187 41.86 -22.58 12.97
N THR A 188 43.13 -22.48 12.55
CA THR A 188 44.25 -22.41 13.52
C THR A 188 44.51 -21.00 14.03
N GLU A 189 44.73 -20.02 13.15
CA GLU A 189 44.91 -18.61 13.54
C GLU A 189 43.57 -17.86 13.56
N GLY A 190 42.59 -18.32 12.77
CA GLY A 190 41.18 -17.97 12.90
C GLY A 190 40.84 -16.50 12.62
N TRP A 191 41.72 -15.70 12.01
CA TRP A 191 41.46 -14.28 11.75
C TRP A 191 40.25 -14.09 10.83
N ALA A 192 40.10 -14.93 9.80
CA ALA A 192 39.01 -14.82 8.84
C ALA A 192 37.68 -15.29 9.45
N ALA A 193 37.70 -16.41 10.19
CA ALA A 193 36.52 -16.93 10.88
C ALA A 193 35.99 -15.93 11.92
N ARG A 194 36.86 -15.39 12.78
CA ARG A 194 36.48 -14.40 13.79
C ARG A 194 35.91 -13.11 13.19
N PHE A 195 36.48 -12.66 12.07
CA PHE A 195 35.98 -11.48 11.36
C PHE A 195 34.57 -11.72 10.81
N ILE A 196 34.37 -12.83 10.09
CA ILE A 196 33.09 -13.18 9.47
C ILE A 196 31.99 -13.37 10.52
N VAL A 197 32.28 -14.15 11.57
CA VAL A 197 31.34 -14.45 12.64
C VAL A 197 30.78 -13.17 13.23
N ARG A 198 31.67 -12.22 13.54
CA ARG A 198 31.26 -10.94 14.10
C ARG A 198 30.50 -10.07 13.08
N LEU A 199 30.91 -10.11 11.82
CA LEU A 199 30.27 -9.36 10.74
C LEU A 199 28.80 -9.77 10.56
N PHE A 200 28.48 -11.06 10.63
CA PHE A 200 27.09 -11.55 10.53
C PHE A 200 26.25 -11.33 11.79
N ALA A 201 26.89 -11.08 12.93
CA ALA A 201 26.19 -10.74 14.15
C ALA A 201 25.65 -9.31 14.10
N ASP A 202 26.40 -8.37 13.53
CA ASP A 202 26.08 -6.94 13.59
C ASP A 202 25.54 -6.38 12.25
N PHE A 203 25.76 -7.06 11.12
CA PHE A 203 25.45 -6.52 9.78
C PHE A 203 24.61 -7.46 8.91
N THR A 204 23.91 -6.86 7.95
CA THR A 204 23.32 -7.56 6.81
C THR A 204 24.41 -7.76 5.75
N VAL A 205 24.57 -8.98 5.23
CA VAL A 205 25.64 -9.29 4.27
C VAL A 205 25.06 -9.48 2.88
N LEU A 206 25.68 -8.86 1.87
CA LEU A 206 25.30 -9.00 0.46
C LEU A 206 26.45 -9.60 -0.33
N PHE A 207 26.32 -10.87 -0.71
CA PHE A 207 27.30 -11.58 -1.53
C PHE A 207 27.15 -11.28 -3.02
N LEU A 208 28.26 -10.90 -3.64
CA LEU A 208 28.37 -10.63 -5.07
C LEU A 208 29.53 -11.43 -5.68
N GLY A 209 29.27 -12.16 -6.78
CA GLY A 209 30.31 -12.91 -7.49
C GLY A 209 30.78 -14.18 -6.78
N TYR A 210 29.90 -14.81 -6.00
CA TYR A 210 30.11 -16.11 -5.36
C TYR A 210 29.29 -17.21 -6.03
N SER A 211 29.84 -18.42 -6.04
CA SER A 211 29.08 -19.65 -6.31
C SER A 211 28.70 -20.29 -4.97
N LEU A 212 27.57 -21.01 -4.90
CA LEU A 212 27.18 -21.77 -3.71
C LEU A 212 28.24 -22.83 -3.32
N ASN A 213 29.08 -23.26 -4.26
CA ASN A 213 30.18 -24.20 -4.03
C ASN A 213 31.52 -23.52 -3.73
N ASP A 214 31.55 -22.19 -3.58
CA ASP A 214 32.77 -21.47 -3.21
C ASP A 214 33.28 -21.94 -1.84
N PRO A 215 34.59 -22.30 -1.71
CA PRO A 215 35.17 -22.72 -0.44
C PRO A 215 34.88 -21.75 0.71
N VAL A 216 34.84 -20.44 0.44
CA VAL A 216 34.56 -19.41 1.44
C VAL A 216 33.19 -19.63 2.07
N LEU A 217 32.13 -19.76 1.27
CA LEU A 217 30.77 -19.96 1.79
C LEU A 217 30.65 -21.24 2.60
N ARG A 218 31.37 -22.31 2.21
CA ARG A 218 31.44 -23.55 2.99
C ARG A 218 32.05 -23.31 4.38
N TYR A 219 33.26 -22.73 4.44
CA TYR A 219 33.92 -22.43 5.71
C TYR A 219 33.12 -21.45 6.58
N MET A 220 32.36 -20.54 5.98
CA MET A 220 31.45 -19.65 6.69
C MET A 220 30.28 -20.40 7.33
N THR A 221 29.63 -21.27 6.55
CA THR A 221 28.51 -22.11 7.04
C THR A 221 28.96 -22.98 8.21
N ASP A 222 30.15 -23.58 8.09
CA ASP A 222 30.76 -24.40 9.15
C ASP A 222 31.07 -23.56 10.41
N ALA A 223 31.61 -22.35 10.26
CA ALA A 223 31.87 -21.44 11.38
C ALA A 223 30.59 -21.03 12.11
N PHE A 224 29.49 -20.80 11.39
CA PHE A 224 28.19 -20.50 12.00
C PHE A 224 27.56 -21.71 12.68
N ALA A 225 27.69 -22.91 12.09
CA ALA A 225 27.21 -24.14 12.69
C ALA A 225 27.91 -24.40 14.03
N ALA A 226 29.21 -24.13 14.11
CA ALA A 226 29.99 -24.25 15.35
C ALA A 226 29.54 -23.23 16.41
N GLU A 227 29.31 -21.97 16.05
CA GLU A 227 28.99 -20.90 17.01
C GLU A 227 27.52 -20.92 17.47
N ASN A 228 26.58 -21.38 16.62
CA ASN A 228 25.17 -21.56 16.99
C ASN A 228 24.98 -22.58 18.13
N ILE A 229 25.91 -23.52 18.29
CA ILE A 229 25.91 -24.49 19.39
C ILE A 229 26.28 -23.80 20.73
N GLU A 230 27.01 -22.69 20.69
CA GLU A 230 27.53 -22.00 21.88
C GLU A 230 26.63 -20.85 22.39
N MET A 231 25.82 -20.21 21.54
CA MET A 231 25.02 -19.04 21.91
C MET A 231 23.55 -19.37 22.25
N ARG A 232 23.17 -19.21 23.52
CA ARG A 232 21.79 -19.33 24.04
C ARG A 232 20.97 -18.02 24.03
N SER A 233 21.43 -16.96 23.37
CA SER A 233 20.75 -15.65 23.36
C SER A 233 19.90 -15.46 22.10
N GLY A 234 18.58 -15.47 22.26
CA GLY A 234 17.58 -15.46 21.19
C GLY A 234 17.36 -14.12 20.46
N GLN A 235 18.40 -13.46 19.96
CA GLN A 235 18.22 -12.44 18.92
C GLN A 235 18.46 -13.06 17.53
N PRO A 236 17.48 -13.02 16.62
CA PRO A 236 17.66 -13.53 15.27
C PRO A 236 18.68 -12.67 14.51
N ARG A 237 19.68 -13.33 13.91
CA ARG A 237 20.67 -12.70 13.03
C ARG A 237 19.98 -12.13 11.78
N GLY A 238 20.51 -11.03 11.23
CA GLY A 238 20.06 -10.51 9.95
C GLY A 238 20.29 -11.53 8.82
N PRO A 239 19.42 -11.60 7.80
CA PRO A 239 19.62 -12.50 6.67
C PRO A 239 20.85 -12.08 5.85
N ALA A 240 21.56 -13.06 5.29
CA ALA A 240 22.59 -12.79 4.29
C ALA A 240 22.02 -13.03 2.90
N TYR A 241 22.14 -12.04 2.02
CA TYR A 241 21.64 -12.08 0.66
C TYR A 241 22.73 -12.52 -0.30
N ILE A 242 22.40 -13.31 -1.31
CA ILE A 242 23.35 -13.75 -2.34
C ILE A 242 22.74 -13.64 -3.73
N PHE A 243 23.41 -12.93 -4.64
CA PHE A 243 23.01 -12.96 -6.04
C PHE A 243 23.40 -14.28 -6.68
N SER A 244 22.41 -15.04 -7.16
CA SER A 244 22.63 -16.34 -7.82
C SER A 244 22.11 -16.33 -9.25
N PRO A 245 22.95 -16.68 -10.24
CA PRO A 245 22.48 -16.85 -11.61
C PRO A 245 21.59 -18.11 -11.71
N TYR A 246 20.67 -18.11 -12.68
CA TYR A 246 19.98 -19.32 -13.13
C TYR A 246 19.89 -19.36 -14.65
N GLU A 247 19.83 -20.59 -15.18
CA GLU A 247 19.58 -20.88 -16.59
C GLU A 247 18.15 -21.43 -16.74
N GLY A 248 17.41 -20.97 -17.75
CA GLY A 248 16.03 -21.36 -17.99
C GLY A 248 15.01 -20.25 -17.76
N ALA A 249 13.72 -20.61 -17.83
CA ALA A 249 12.61 -19.65 -17.74
C ALA A 249 12.29 -19.22 -16.30
N GLU A 250 12.50 -20.11 -15.32
CA GLU A 250 12.12 -19.91 -13.93
C GLU A 250 13.31 -20.10 -12.97
N PRO A 251 13.34 -19.36 -11.84
CA PRO A 251 14.38 -19.51 -10.83
C PRO A 251 14.27 -20.86 -10.09
N PRO A 252 15.40 -21.41 -9.60
CA PRO A 252 15.41 -22.67 -8.86
C PRO A 252 14.84 -22.53 -7.43
N GLU A 253 14.63 -23.66 -6.77
CA GLU A 253 14.19 -23.68 -5.37
C GLU A 253 15.17 -22.94 -4.45
N SER A 254 14.63 -22.12 -3.53
CA SER A 254 15.43 -21.33 -2.58
C SER A 254 15.93 -22.14 -1.38
N GLN A 255 15.39 -23.35 -1.14
CA GLN A 255 15.67 -24.14 0.06
C GLN A 255 17.17 -24.44 0.28
N PRO A 256 17.96 -24.85 -0.73
CA PRO A 256 19.39 -25.13 -0.54
C PRO A 256 20.21 -23.91 -0.06
N PHE A 257 19.75 -22.70 -0.37
CA PHE A 257 20.35 -21.46 0.11
C PHE A 257 19.92 -21.18 1.55
N ARG A 258 18.62 -21.32 1.83
CA ARG A 258 18.05 -21.09 3.16
C ARG A 258 18.59 -22.05 4.21
N ASP A 259 18.88 -23.30 3.84
CA ASP A 259 19.54 -24.29 4.70
C ASP A 259 20.94 -23.83 5.16
N ARG A 260 21.56 -22.89 4.42
CA ARG A 260 22.84 -22.26 4.76
C ARG A 260 22.69 -20.84 5.31
N ASN A 261 21.49 -20.46 5.73
CA ASN A 261 21.14 -19.09 6.16
C ASN A 261 21.40 -18.01 5.10
N LEU A 262 21.25 -18.35 3.81
CA LEU A 262 21.33 -17.42 2.70
C LEU A 262 19.95 -17.20 2.06
N GLU A 263 19.62 -15.96 1.74
CA GLU A 263 18.44 -15.61 0.95
C GLU A 263 18.90 -15.30 -0.49
N PRO A 264 18.53 -16.12 -1.49
CA PRO A 264 18.98 -15.93 -2.86
C PRO A 264 18.22 -14.78 -3.53
N ILE A 265 18.96 -13.94 -4.27
CA ILE A 265 18.42 -12.98 -5.23
C ILE A 265 18.74 -13.52 -6.62
N PHE A 266 17.76 -14.19 -7.21
CA PHE A 266 17.92 -14.84 -8.51
C PHE A 266 17.93 -13.85 -9.66
N TYR A 267 18.76 -14.13 -10.67
CA TYR A 267 18.78 -13.40 -11.93
C TYR A 267 19.14 -14.33 -13.10
N SER A 268 18.66 -13.99 -14.29
CA SER A 268 19.00 -14.74 -15.50
C SER A 268 20.49 -14.57 -15.84
N ASP A 269 21.17 -15.68 -16.15
CA ASP A 269 22.54 -15.63 -16.67
C ASP A 269 22.64 -15.29 -18.17
N ALA A 270 21.57 -14.74 -18.74
CA ALA A 270 21.60 -14.28 -20.12
C ALA A 270 22.72 -13.23 -20.33
N ALA A 271 23.38 -13.34 -21.49
CA ALA A 271 24.47 -12.44 -21.90
C ALA A 271 25.60 -12.31 -20.85
N ASN A 272 26.00 -13.43 -20.24
CA ASN A 272 27.15 -13.52 -19.32
C ASN A 272 26.95 -12.57 -18.13
N HIS A 273 25.94 -12.78 -17.28
CA HIS A 273 25.58 -11.91 -16.15
C HIS A 273 25.31 -10.41 -16.45
N ALA A 274 24.84 -10.04 -17.65
CA ALA A 274 24.61 -8.64 -18.00
C ALA A 274 23.57 -7.96 -17.11
N ALA A 275 22.44 -8.64 -16.87
CA ALA A 275 21.34 -8.15 -16.06
C ALA A 275 21.78 -7.76 -14.63
N LEU A 276 22.61 -8.60 -13.98
CA LEU A 276 23.17 -8.29 -12.66
C LEU A 276 24.08 -7.06 -12.73
N ARG A 277 25.01 -7.00 -13.69
CA ARG A 277 25.94 -5.87 -13.80
C ARG A 277 25.21 -4.55 -13.99
N GLU A 278 24.22 -4.52 -14.88
CA GLU A 278 23.42 -3.33 -15.16
C GLU A 278 22.58 -2.94 -13.93
N THR A 279 22.01 -3.92 -13.22
CA THR A 279 21.26 -3.67 -11.97
C THR A 279 22.14 -3.00 -10.93
N ILE A 280 23.36 -3.51 -10.67
CA ILE A 280 24.26 -2.95 -9.67
C ILE A 280 24.69 -1.53 -10.05
N VAL A 281 24.94 -1.26 -11.34
CA VAL A 281 25.27 0.08 -11.83
C VAL A 281 24.10 1.05 -11.63
N GLN A 282 22.90 0.66 -12.05
CA GLN A 282 21.71 1.50 -11.91
C GLN A 282 21.32 1.69 -10.44
N TRP A 283 21.46 0.66 -9.60
CA TRP A 283 21.23 0.80 -8.17
C TRP A 283 22.21 1.81 -7.55
N ALA A 284 23.48 1.82 -7.96
CA ALA A 284 24.44 2.82 -7.52
C ALA A 284 24.06 4.25 -7.97
N ASP A 285 23.57 4.41 -9.21
CA ASP A 285 23.10 5.68 -9.75
C ASP A 285 21.87 6.20 -9.01
N TRP A 286 20.90 5.32 -8.76
CA TRP A 286 19.70 5.63 -7.99
C TRP A 286 20.03 6.01 -6.56
N ARG A 287 20.99 5.31 -5.94
CA ARG A 287 21.45 5.65 -4.60
C ARG A 287 22.01 7.07 -4.61
N ASP A 288 22.96 7.38 -5.49
CA ASP A 288 23.65 8.69 -5.48
C ASP A 288 22.74 9.91 -5.65
N ASP A 289 21.71 9.82 -6.49
CA ASP A 289 20.69 10.88 -6.65
C ASP A 289 19.28 10.29 -6.64
N TYR A 290 18.80 10.02 -5.42
CA TYR A 290 17.49 9.42 -5.18
C TYR A 290 16.35 10.30 -5.70
N PHE A 291 16.32 11.58 -5.32
CA PHE A 291 15.20 12.48 -5.66
C PHE A 291 15.05 12.64 -7.17
N SER A 292 16.15 12.79 -7.91
CA SER A 292 16.10 12.88 -9.38
C SER A 292 15.75 11.54 -10.03
N SER A 293 16.18 10.41 -9.45
CA SER A 293 15.89 9.08 -10.00
C SER A 293 14.43 8.67 -9.79
N VAL A 294 13.91 8.87 -8.57
CA VAL A 294 12.49 8.70 -8.23
C VAL A 294 11.62 9.62 -9.07
N GLY A 295 12.02 10.90 -9.19
CA GLY A 295 11.31 11.86 -10.03
C GLY A 295 11.24 11.42 -11.49
N ARG A 296 12.32 10.89 -12.06
CA ARG A 296 12.32 10.35 -13.43
C ARG A 296 11.39 9.15 -13.60
N VAL A 297 11.43 8.19 -12.67
CA VAL A 297 10.57 6.99 -12.69
C VAL A 297 9.10 7.40 -12.61
N ILE A 298 8.77 8.30 -11.69
CA ILE A 298 7.41 8.80 -11.52
C ILE A 298 6.94 9.53 -12.77
N ASN A 299 7.74 10.46 -13.32
CA ASN A 299 7.34 11.21 -14.50
C ASN A 299 7.22 10.35 -15.77
N ASP A 300 7.99 9.26 -15.90
CA ASP A 300 7.91 8.38 -17.06
C ASP A 300 6.72 7.42 -17.01
N ILE A 301 6.42 6.87 -15.83
CA ILE A 301 5.43 5.79 -15.66
C ILE A 301 4.05 6.34 -15.25
N ALA A 302 3.99 7.30 -14.32
CA ALA A 302 2.73 7.74 -13.72
C ALA A 302 1.67 8.24 -14.72
N PRO A 303 2.00 8.91 -15.84
CA PRO A 303 1.01 9.32 -16.83
C PRO A 303 0.26 8.16 -17.52
N ARG A 304 0.82 6.95 -17.49
CA ARG A 304 0.30 5.78 -18.21
C ARG A 304 -0.74 5.05 -17.36
N ARG A 305 -1.70 4.38 -18.00
CA ARG A 305 -2.65 3.53 -17.27
C ARG A 305 -1.93 2.28 -16.74
N PRO A 306 -2.18 1.87 -15.49
CA PRO A 306 -1.47 0.75 -14.87
C PRO A 306 -1.75 -0.62 -15.51
N ASP A 307 -2.89 -0.78 -16.18
CA ASP A 307 -3.28 -1.98 -16.94
C ASP A 307 -2.58 -2.10 -18.30
N ALA A 308 -1.99 -1.01 -18.79
CA ALA A 308 -1.35 -0.93 -20.11
C ALA A 308 0.20 -0.99 -20.06
N ILE A 309 0.78 -1.18 -18.88
CA ILE A 309 2.23 -1.18 -18.66
C ILE A 309 2.72 -2.50 -18.03
N ASP A 310 4.03 -2.70 -18.03
CA ASP A 310 4.65 -3.89 -17.45
C ASP A 310 4.38 -3.94 -15.93
N PRO A 311 4.01 -5.09 -15.35
CA PRO A 311 3.83 -5.24 -13.90
C PRO A 311 5.04 -4.78 -13.08
N THR A 312 6.24 -4.87 -13.65
CA THR A 312 7.48 -4.34 -13.08
C THR A 312 7.42 -2.82 -12.91
N ASP A 313 6.99 -2.11 -13.95
CA ASP A 313 6.89 -0.65 -13.96
C ASP A 313 5.83 -0.19 -12.96
N THR A 314 4.72 -0.93 -12.88
CA THR A 314 3.68 -0.75 -11.87
C THR A 314 4.22 -0.88 -10.44
N ALA A 315 4.96 -1.95 -10.16
CA ALA A 315 5.56 -2.17 -8.84
C ALA A 315 6.62 -1.09 -8.50
N ASN A 316 7.43 -0.70 -9.48
CA ASN A 316 8.42 0.36 -9.33
C ASN A 316 7.79 1.72 -9.03
N LEU A 317 6.66 2.05 -9.67
CA LEU A 317 5.95 3.30 -9.39
C LEU A 317 5.36 3.31 -7.98
N ILE A 318 4.68 2.23 -7.56
CA ILE A 318 4.12 2.12 -6.21
C ILE A 318 5.23 2.28 -5.16
N TRP A 319 6.37 1.63 -5.39
CA TRP A 319 7.54 1.79 -4.53
C TRP A 319 8.10 3.22 -4.55
N ALA A 320 8.15 3.86 -5.71
CA ALA A 320 8.63 5.23 -5.84
C ALA A 320 7.71 6.24 -5.11
N VAL A 321 6.41 5.95 -5.03
CA VAL A 321 5.40 6.79 -4.38
C VAL A 321 5.35 6.59 -2.86
N ALA A 322 5.40 5.35 -2.38
CA ALA A 322 5.11 4.97 -0.99
C ALA A 322 6.09 3.94 -0.37
N GLY A 323 7.23 3.70 -1.00
CA GLY A 323 8.18 2.66 -0.60
C GLY A 323 9.14 3.04 0.54
N ARG A 324 9.20 4.30 0.97
CA ARG A 324 10.12 4.75 2.03
C ARG A 324 9.45 5.68 3.03
N ALA A 325 9.40 5.26 4.30
CA ALA A 325 8.86 6.07 5.39
C ALA A 325 9.65 7.39 5.64
N ASP A 326 10.95 7.41 5.32
CA ASP A 326 11.83 8.53 5.63
C ASP A 326 11.84 9.66 4.58
N ASP A 327 11.12 9.52 3.46
CA ASP A 327 11.13 10.53 2.37
C ASP A 327 10.16 11.70 2.61
N GLN A 328 9.43 11.67 3.73
CA GLN A 328 8.41 12.65 4.09
C GLN A 328 7.36 12.88 2.99
N GLY A 329 6.99 11.84 2.23
CA GLY A 329 5.99 11.90 1.16
C GLY A 329 6.48 12.62 -0.11
N TYR A 330 7.78 12.64 -0.37
CA TYR A 330 8.34 13.24 -1.59
C TYR A 330 7.84 12.53 -2.86
N GLY A 331 7.85 11.19 -2.86
CA GLY A 331 7.35 10.39 -3.98
C GLY A 331 5.90 10.74 -4.32
N ALA A 332 5.02 10.70 -3.32
CA ALA A 332 3.61 11.07 -3.47
C ALA A 332 3.39 12.52 -3.92
N ARG A 333 4.15 13.50 -3.42
CA ARG A 333 4.06 14.90 -3.89
C ARG A 333 4.46 15.01 -5.36
N THR A 334 5.52 14.30 -5.74
CA THR A 334 6.00 14.29 -7.13
C THR A 334 4.94 13.67 -8.04
N PHE A 335 4.39 12.52 -7.64
CA PHE A 335 3.32 11.82 -8.36
C PHE A 335 2.08 12.71 -8.52
N ALA A 336 1.61 13.36 -7.45
CA ALA A 336 0.44 14.23 -7.49
C ALA A 336 0.61 15.44 -8.42
N ALA A 337 1.85 15.87 -8.68
CA ALA A 337 2.19 17.01 -9.52
C ALA A 337 2.52 16.65 -10.99
N VAL A 338 2.53 15.36 -11.36
CA VAL A 338 2.85 14.93 -12.73
C VAL A 338 1.84 15.48 -13.74
N GLU A 339 2.34 15.85 -14.92
CA GLU A 339 1.53 16.21 -16.09
C GLU A 339 1.87 15.32 -17.31
N PRO A 340 0.87 14.72 -17.99
CA PRO A 340 -0.57 14.78 -17.67
C PRO A 340 -0.90 14.05 -16.35
N CYS A 341 -2.02 14.43 -15.72
CA CYS A 341 -2.47 13.87 -14.43
C CYS A 341 -2.42 12.33 -14.43
N PRO A 342 -1.76 11.69 -13.44
CA PRO A 342 -1.79 10.24 -13.33
C PRO A 342 -3.23 9.72 -13.23
N PRO A 343 -3.60 8.70 -14.00
CA PRO A 343 -4.98 8.20 -14.10
C PRO A 343 -5.48 7.64 -12.76
N ILE A 344 -6.78 7.76 -12.49
CA ILE A 344 -7.39 7.37 -11.20
C ILE A 344 -7.24 5.87 -10.91
N GLU A 345 -7.07 5.05 -11.95
CA GLU A 345 -6.89 3.60 -11.89
C GLU A 345 -5.72 3.16 -10.99
N TRP A 346 -4.70 4.02 -10.78
CA TRP A 346 -3.62 3.78 -9.80
C TRP A 346 -4.12 3.59 -8.36
N LEU A 347 -5.28 4.16 -8.01
CA LEU A 347 -5.86 4.09 -6.67
C LEU A 347 -6.08 2.65 -6.20
N SER A 348 -6.60 1.80 -7.09
CA SER A 348 -6.87 0.39 -6.79
C SER A 348 -5.60 -0.37 -6.38
N LEU A 349 -4.47 -0.10 -7.03
CA LEU A 349 -3.19 -0.73 -6.75
C LEU A 349 -2.55 -0.21 -5.46
N PHE A 350 -2.72 1.08 -5.19
CA PHE A 350 -2.31 1.68 -3.93
C PHE A 350 -3.07 1.07 -2.75
N GLU A 351 -4.39 0.94 -2.84
CA GLU A 351 -5.19 0.28 -1.79
C GLU A 351 -4.84 -1.20 -1.64
N ALA A 352 -4.62 -1.92 -2.75
CA ALA A 352 -4.19 -3.32 -2.72
C ALA A 352 -2.85 -3.51 -2.00
N THR A 353 -1.94 -2.53 -2.10
CA THR A 353 -0.64 -2.56 -1.41
C THR A 353 -0.82 -2.48 0.11
N ASP A 354 -1.66 -1.57 0.60
CA ASP A 354 -1.98 -1.47 2.02
C ASP A 354 -2.74 -2.69 2.54
N LEU A 355 -3.66 -3.23 1.72
CA LEU A 355 -4.38 -4.45 2.07
C LEU A 355 -3.41 -5.63 2.26
N ALA A 356 -2.47 -5.81 1.33
CA ALA A 356 -1.43 -6.84 1.44
C ALA A 356 -0.53 -6.64 2.67
N ARG A 357 -0.17 -5.39 3.02
CA ARG A 357 0.58 -5.07 4.25
C ARG A 357 -0.23 -5.44 5.51
N SER A 358 -1.52 -5.13 5.52
CA SER A 358 -2.42 -5.48 6.63
C SER A 358 -2.59 -6.98 6.78
N GLU A 359 -2.78 -7.73 5.69
CA GLU A 359 -2.91 -9.19 5.70
C GLU A 359 -1.62 -9.86 6.18
N ALA A 360 -0.46 -9.43 5.69
CA ALA A 360 0.84 -9.93 6.13
C ALA A 360 1.07 -9.67 7.63
N HIS A 361 0.65 -8.50 8.13
CA HIS A 361 0.70 -8.19 9.55
C HIS A 361 -0.21 -9.10 10.37
N GLN A 362 -1.46 -9.32 9.94
CA GLN A 362 -2.38 -10.23 10.62
C GLN A 362 -1.82 -11.66 10.71
N GLU A 363 -1.19 -12.14 9.64
CA GLU A 363 -0.51 -13.44 9.66
C GLU A 363 0.66 -13.44 10.65
N ALA A 364 1.50 -12.41 10.65
CA ALA A 364 2.60 -12.29 11.59
C ALA A 364 2.13 -12.23 13.06
N VAL A 365 0.98 -11.59 13.34
CA VAL A 365 0.34 -11.59 14.66
C VAL A 365 -0.15 -12.98 15.03
N ARG A 366 -0.80 -13.71 14.12
CA ARG A 366 -1.24 -15.10 14.34
C ARG A 366 -0.06 -16.02 14.67
N GLU A 367 1.04 -15.89 13.93
CA GLU A 367 2.26 -16.69 14.17
C GLU A 367 2.97 -16.31 15.48
N ALA A 368 3.00 -15.03 15.84
CA ALA A 368 3.50 -14.58 17.13
C ALA A 368 2.67 -15.17 18.28
N ALA A 369 1.34 -15.17 18.16
CA ALA A 369 0.44 -15.75 19.15
C ALA A 369 0.65 -17.27 19.31
N LYS A 370 0.77 -18.03 18.21
CA LYS A 370 1.09 -19.48 18.24
C LYS A 370 2.41 -19.76 18.95
N ALA A 371 3.40 -18.90 18.77
CA ALA A 371 4.73 -19.05 19.34
C ALA A 371 4.92 -18.36 20.70
N ALA A 372 3.86 -17.86 21.34
CA ALA A 372 3.91 -17.09 22.59
C ALA A 372 4.92 -15.91 22.57
N ARG A 373 5.05 -15.26 21.40
CA ARG A 373 5.89 -14.08 21.18
C ARG A 373 5.05 -12.79 21.22
N ILE A 374 5.72 -11.67 21.46
CA ILE A 374 5.09 -10.34 21.38
C ILE A 374 4.63 -10.11 19.94
N ALA A 375 3.39 -9.65 19.77
CA ALA A 375 2.85 -9.31 18.46
C ALA A 375 3.68 -8.18 17.82
N PRO A 376 3.96 -8.25 16.51
CA PRO A 376 4.61 -7.13 15.82
C PRO A 376 3.74 -5.86 15.94
N PRO A 377 4.34 -4.65 15.86
CA PRO A 377 3.57 -3.42 15.79
C PRO A 377 2.73 -3.37 14.51
N ALA A 378 1.59 -2.67 14.57
CA ALA A 378 0.74 -2.46 13.39
C ALA A 378 1.51 -1.72 12.29
N PRO A 379 1.35 -2.09 11.01
CA PRO A 379 1.99 -1.40 9.91
C PRO A 379 1.40 0.00 9.77
N GLU A 380 2.23 0.94 9.36
CA GLU A 380 1.75 2.24 8.88
C GLU A 380 1.13 2.04 7.48
N LEU A 381 -0.09 2.55 7.29
CA LEU A 381 -0.86 2.42 6.05
C LEU A 381 -1.00 3.79 5.41
N ASP A 382 -0.72 3.91 4.12
CA ASP A 382 -0.63 5.20 3.43
C ASP A 382 -1.96 5.61 2.76
N PHE A 383 -2.72 4.62 2.27
CA PHE A 383 -3.82 4.78 1.34
C PHE A 383 -5.18 4.41 1.94
N LEU A 384 -5.28 3.27 2.65
CA LEU A 384 -6.52 2.87 3.31
C LEU A 384 -7.04 3.93 4.31
N PRO A 385 -6.18 4.68 5.03
CA PRO A 385 -6.61 5.80 5.86
C PRO A 385 -7.27 6.98 5.15
N LEU A 386 -7.23 7.04 3.82
CA LEU A 386 -7.99 8.04 3.05
C LEU A 386 -9.49 7.71 2.99
N PHE A 387 -9.84 6.43 3.17
CA PHE A 387 -11.21 5.90 3.22
C PHE A 387 -11.44 5.08 4.50
N PRO A 388 -11.34 5.71 5.70
CA PRO A 388 -11.52 5.01 6.96
C PRO A 388 -12.96 4.49 7.09
N LEU A 389 -13.12 3.47 7.94
CA LEU A 389 -14.44 3.10 8.44
C LEU A 389 -15.07 4.32 9.15
N GLN A 390 -16.38 4.47 9.03
CA GLN A 390 -17.09 5.60 9.64
C GLN A 390 -16.80 5.73 11.16
N SER A 391 -16.63 4.61 11.87
CA SER A 391 -16.28 4.57 13.30
C SER A 391 -14.91 5.18 13.62
N ASP A 392 -13.96 5.07 12.70
CA ASP A 392 -12.53 5.34 12.97
C ASP A 392 -12.11 6.70 12.38
N SER A 393 -12.96 7.29 11.53
CA SER A 393 -12.68 8.47 10.72
C SER A 393 -12.21 9.72 11.49
N ARG A 394 -12.51 9.85 12.79
CA ARG A 394 -12.11 11.00 13.61
C ARG A 394 -10.77 10.84 14.33
N HIS A 395 -10.22 9.63 14.36
CA HIS A 395 -9.02 9.30 15.13
C HIS A 395 -7.86 8.81 14.28
N MET A 396 -8.09 8.62 12.98
CA MET A 396 -7.06 8.15 12.05
C MET A 396 -6.23 9.34 11.56
N ALA A 397 -4.90 9.24 11.66
CA ALA A 397 -3.98 10.21 11.09
C ALA A 397 -3.53 9.73 9.70
N LEU A 398 -3.40 10.65 8.75
CA LEU A 398 -2.75 10.37 7.48
C LEU A 398 -1.23 10.44 7.63
N THR A 399 -0.54 9.56 6.91
CA THR A 399 0.92 9.63 6.72
C THR A 399 1.28 10.83 5.85
N SER A 400 2.57 11.19 5.80
CA SER A 400 3.05 12.22 4.87
C SER A 400 2.73 11.88 3.41
N THR A 401 2.73 10.59 3.05
CA THR A 401 2.30 10.06 1.75
C THR A 401 0.81 10.31 1.52
N GLY A 402 -0.05 9.91 2.46
CA GLY A 402 -1.50 10.11 2.37
C GLY A 402 -1.89 11.59 2.25
N TYR A 403 -1.22 12.48 3.00
CA TYR A 403 -1.41 13.93 2.88
C TYR A 403 -0.99 14.48 1.52
N ALA A 404 0.12 14.00 0.95
CA ALA A 404 0.62 14.45 -0.34
C ALA A 404 -0.34 14.09 -1.49
N LEU A 405 -1.03 12.96 -1.39
CA LEU A 405 -1.97 12.49 -2.42
C LEU A 405 -3.30 13.27 -2.45
N LEU A 406 -3.62 14.07 -1.44
CA LEU A 406 -4.87 14.86 -1.43
C LEU A 406 -4.99 15.77 -2.67
N ALA A 407 -3.87 16.32 -3.14
CA ALA A 407 -3.83 17.14 -4.35
C ALA A 407 -4.16 16.32 -5.61
N TRP A 408 -3.73 15.05 -5.68
CA TRP A 408 -4.05 14.17 -6.79
C TRP A 408 -5.55 13.84 -6.86
N PHE A 409 -6.18 13.51 -5.74
CA PHE A 409 -7.65 13.30 -5.69
C PHE A 409 -8.43 14.53 -6.13
N CYS A 410 -7.97 15.72 -5.74
CA CYS A 410 -8.60 16.98 -6.13
C CYS A 410 -8.56 17.23 -7.65
N ARG A 411 -7.56 16.66 -8.36
CA ARG A 411 -7.48 16.73 -9.84
C ARG A 411 -8.44 15.74 -10.54
N HIS A 412 -9.02 14.80 -9.79
CA HIS A 412 -9.96 13.79 -10.28
C HIS A 412 -11.43 14.08 -9.96
N LEU A 413 -11.76 15.27 -9.47
CA LEU A 413 -13.15 15.61 -9.13
C LEU A 413 -14.11 15.56 -10.33
N GLY A 414 -13.61 15.69 -11.55
CA GLY A 414 -14.41 15.59 -12.78
C GLY A 414 -14.44 14.20 -13.42
N THR A 415 -13.93 13.16 -12.76
CA THR A 415 -13.84 11.81 -13.36
C THR A 415 -14.89 10.86 -12.79
N GLU A 416 -15.53 10.09 -13.66
CA GLU A 416 -16.52 9.07 -13.29
C GLU A 416 -15.90 7.98 -12.41
N GLY A 417 -14.69 7.53 -12.75
CA GLY A 417 -13.98 6.50 -11.99
C GLY A 417 -13.74 6.88 -10.53
N PHE A 418 -13.52 8.17 -10.23
CA PHE A 418 -13.37 8.60 -8.83
C PHE A 418 -14.71 8.67 -8.10
N VAL A 419 -15.78 9.09 -8.77
CA VAL A 419 -17.14 9.06 -8.22
C VAL A 419 -17.54 7.63 -7.88
N ASP A 420 -17.35 6.69 -8.81
CA ASP A 420 -17.69 5.28 -8.63
C ASP A 420 -16.90 4.64 -7.49
N HIS A 421 -15.60 4.94 -7.38
CA HIS A 421 -14.78 4.47 -6.26
C HIS A 421 -15.31 4.98 -4.91
N VAL A 422 -15.69 6.25 -4.83
CA VAL A 422 -16.27 6.82 -3.60
C VAL A 422 -17.61 6.18 -3.25
N ILE A 423 -18.48 5.95 -4.23
CA ILE A 423 -19.75 5.25 -4.05
C ILE A 423 -19.52 3.82 -3.52
N GLU A 424 -18.56 3.10 -4.09
CA GLU A 424 -18.18 1.77 -3.62
C GLU A 424 -17.74 1.80 -2.14
N LYS A 425 -16.89 2.77 -1.76
CA LYS A 425 -16.46 2.93 -0.36
C LYS A 425 -17.62 3.29 0.58
N LEU A 426 -18.52 4.17 0.16
CA LEU A 426 -19.73 4.49 0.93
C LEU A 426 -20.60 3.25 1.17
N GLY A 427 -20.80 2.42 0.14
CA GLY A 427 -21.51 1.14 0.25
C GLY A 427 -20.84 0.12 1.20
N GLN A 428 -19.52 0.23 1.39
CA GLN A 428 -18.74 -0.56 2.35
C GLN A 428 -18.74 0.04 3.78
N GLY A 429 -19.47 1.13 4.03
CA GLY A 429 -19.48 1.83 5.33
C GLY A 429 -18.21 2.65 5.60
N ARG A 430 -17.45 2.96 4.55
CA ARG A 430 -16.26 3.82 4.61
C ARG A 430 -16.62 5.22 4.16
N MET A 431 -15.94 6.21 4.74
CA MET A 431 -16.13 7.62 4.39
C MET A 431 -14.82 8.24 3.95
N LEU A 432 -14.88 9.39 3.29
CA LEU A 432 -13.68 10.17 3.01
C LEU A 432 -13.06 10.69 4.31
N HIS A 433 -11.75 10.56 4.44
CA HIS A 433 -10.99 11.11 5.56
C HIS A 433 -11.28 12.62 5.76
N PRO A 434 -11.35 13.16 7.00
CA PRO A 434 -11.61 14.58 7.24
C PRO A 434 -10.72 15.54 6.45
N SER A 435 -9.42 15.26 6.35
CA SER A 435 -8.48 16.07 5.56
C SER A 435 -8.76 16.00 4.06
N LEU A 436 -9.22 14.86 3.53
CA LEU A 436 -9.63 14.74 2.13
C LEU A 436 -10.92 15.54 1.88
N ARG A 437 -11.92 15.42 2.76
CA ARG A 437 -13.14 16.24 2.68
C ARG A 437 -12.83 17.74 2.74
N GLN A 438 -11.88 18.14 3.59
CA GLN A 438 -11.43 19.53 3.66
C GLN A 438 -10.72 19.97 2.37
N ALA A 439 -9.84 19.14 1.81
CA ALA A 439 -9.15 19.43 0.55
C ALA A 439 -10.16 19.61 -0.60
N ILE A 440 -11.12 18.69 -0.74
CA ILE A 440 -12.19 18.78 -1.75
C ILE A 440 -12.99 20.06 -1.58
N ARG A 441 -13.52 20.36 -0.37
CA ARG A 441 -14.31 21.59 -0.14
C ARG A 441 -13.53 22.87 -0.39
N ARG A 442 -12.21 22.87 -0.19
CA ARG A 442 -11.34 24.01 -0.53
C ARG A 442 -11.12 24.14 -2.03
N GLN A 443 -11.07 23.02 -2.75
CA GLN A 443 -10.85 22.99 -4.20
C GLN A 443 -12.12 23.36 -4.98
N LEU A 444 -13.30 22.90 -4.55
CA LEU A 444 -14.55 23.06 -5.31
C LEU A 444 -14.85 24.50 -5.78
N PRO A 445 -14.68 25.56 -4.96
CA PRO A 445 -14.92 26.94 -5.41
C PRO A 445 -13.91 27.44 -6.45
N GLN A 446 -12.75 26.81 -6.57
CA GLN A 446 -11.66 27.20 -7.47
C GLN A 446 -11.79 26.51 -8.85
N GLU A 447 -12.54 25.42 -8.94
CA GLU A 447 -12.74 24.62 -10.15
C GLU A 447 -13.84 25.19 -11.05
N LEU A 448 -13.47 26.17 -11.89
CA LEU A 448 -14.39 26.83 -12.81
C LEU A 448 -14.89 25.91 -13.94
N GLY A 449 -14.09 24.90 -14.33
CA GLY A 449 -14.41 23.96 -15.40
C GLY A 449 -15.19 22.72 -14.97
N LEU A 450 -15.40 22.52 -13.66
CA LEU A 450 -16.11 21.35 -13.15
C LEU A 450 -17.63 21.51 -13.39
N ARG A 451 -18.26 20.48 -13.93
CA ARG A 451 -19.71 20.48 -14.21
C ARG A 451 -20.54 20.42 -12.92
N GLU A 452 -21.76 20.92 -12.99
CA GLU A 452 -22.58 21.17 -11.80
C GLU A 452 -23.00 19.90 -11.05
N GLY A 453 -23.26 18.79 -11.75
CA GLY A 453 -23.53 17.49 -11.15
C GLY A 453 -22.38 17.00 -10.29
N PHE A 454 -21.13 17.06 -10.80
CA PHE A 454 -19.94 16.74 -10.01
C PHE A 454 -19.78 17.67 -8.81
N LYS A 455 -19.93 18.99 -8.99
CA LYS A 455 -19.83 19.95 -7.87
C LYS A 455 -20.82 19.61 -6.75
N ARG A 456 -22.09 19.35 -7.08
CA ARG A 456 -23.10 18.99 -6.09
C ARG A 456 -22.77 17.67 -5.40
N PHE A 457 -22.40 16.64 -6.16
CA PHE A 457 -21.97 15.35 -5.60
C PHE A 457 -20.85 15.53 -4.57
N TRP A 458 -19.80 16.28 -4.92
CA TRP A 458 -18.67 16.51 -4.02
C TRP A 458 -19.01 17.36 -2.80
N TRP A 459 -19.88 18.37 -2.92
CA TRP A 459 -20.40 19.09 -1.75
C TRP A 459 -21.15 18.18 -0.78
N ILE A 460 -21.90 17.23 -1.31
CA ILE A 460 -22.66 16.25 -0.53
C ILE A 460 -21.71 15.28 0.19
N VAL A 461 -20.88 14.54 -0.53
CA VAL A 461 -20.05 13.46 0.06
C VAL A 461 -18.90 13.98 0.92
N SER A 462 -18.48 15.24 0.73
CA SER A 462 -17.49 15.89 1.59
C SER A 462 -18.08 16.62 2.81
N SER A 463 -19.40 16.50 3.03
CA SER A 463 -20.09 17.15 4.15
C SER A 463 -19.72 16.54 5.51
N GLU A 464 -19.88 17.34 6.58
CA GLU A 464 -19.65 16.92 7.97
C GLU A 464 -20.94 16.64 8.75
N GLY A 465 -22.10 16.94 8.17
CA GLY A 465 -23.40 16.90 8.87
C GLY A 465 -23.96 15.49 9.13
N GLY A 466 -23.27 14.43 8.69
CA GLY A 466 -23.65 13.05 8.95
C GLY A 466 -25.01 12.67 8.36
N TRP A 467 -25.35 13.22 7.19
CA TRP A 467 -26.60 12.95 6.46
C TRP A 467 -26.36 12.18 5.16
N VAL A 468 -25.14 11.67 4.94
CA VAL A 468 -24.75 10.84 3.79
C VAL A 468 -24.23 9.50 4.28
N GLY A 469 -24.64 8.43 3.59
CA GLY A 469 -24.22 7.05 3.82
C GLY A 469 -25.04 6.34 4.90
N ALA A 470 -25.42 5.10 4.61
CA ALA A 470 -26.17 4.26 5.54
C ALA A 470 -25.35 3.99 6.82
N ARG A 471 -26.03 4.11 7.97
CA ARG A 471 -25.48 3.84 9.30
C ARG A 471 -25.00 2.37 9.41
N ARG A 472 -23.96 2.17 10.23
CA ARG A 472 -23.25 0.93 10.64
C ARG A 472 -24.00 -0.40 10.41
N ARG A 473 -23.28 -1.42 9.91
CA ARG A 473 -23.70 -2.83 10.02
C ARG A 473 -23.75 -3.35 11.47
N ASP A 474 -23.04 -2.71 12.39
CA ASP A 474 -22.76 -3.25 13.74
C ASP A 474 -23.39 -2.44 14.90
N ASP A 475 -24.30 -1.50 14.63
CA ASP A 475 -25.06 -0.79 15.67
C ASP A 475 -26.33 -1.61 16.00
N PRO A 476 -26.64 -1.92 17.28
CA PRO A 476 -27.87 -2.62 17.65
C PRO A 476 -29.16 -1.95 17.16
N GLY A 477 -29.10 -0.69 16.70
CA GLY A 477 -30.20 0.00 16.04
C GLY A 477 -31.06 0.78 17.03
N SER A 478 -31.25 2.07 16.79
CA SER A 478 -32.10 2.92 17.63
C SER A 478 -33.54 2.42 17.69
N LEU A 479 -34.09 1.87 16.61
CA LEU A 479 -35.47 1.35 16.59
C LEU A 479 -35.61 0.01 17.28
N TRP A 480 -34.57 -0.84 17.27
CA TRP A 480 -34.54 -2.03 18.11
C TRP A 480 -34.60 -1.65 19.61
N THR A 481 -33.81 -0.64 19.99
CA THR A 481 -33.78 -0.11 21.35
C THR A 481 -35.11 0.56 21.72
N ALA A 482 -35.69 1.34 20.81
CA ALA A 482 -37.01 1.93 20.94
C ALA A 482 -38.10 0.86 21.11
N GLN A 483 -38.01 -0.26 20.38
CA GLN A 483 -38.95 -1.37 20.48
C GLN A 483 -38.94 -1.97 21.89
N GLY A 484 -37.74 -2.24 22.44
CA GLY A 484 -37.58 -2.70 23.83
C GLY A 484 -38.13 -1.70 24.85
N GLY A 485 -37.84 -0.41 24.68
CA GLY A 485 -38.32 0.65 25.56
C GLY A 485 -39.84 0.84 25.50
N TYR A 486 -40.41 0.89 24.29
CA TYR A 486 -41.85 0.97 24.10
C TYR A 486 -42.58 -0.23 24.72
N THR A 487 -41.99 -1.43 24.62
CA THR A 487 -42.60 -2.63 25.20
C THR A 487 -42.58 -2.66 26.73
N SER A 488 -41.53 -2.09 27.33
CA SER A 488 -41.29 -2.04 28.78
C SER A 488 -41.83 -0.78 29.47
N GLY A 489 -42.42 0.17 28.73
CA GLY A 489 -42.98 1.40 29.29
C GLY A 489 -41.92 2.45 29.64
N ALA A 490 -40.89 2.57 28.80
CA ALA A 490 -39.88 3.61 28.92
C ALA A 490 -40.49 5.02 28.83
N ASP A 491 -39.71 6.01 29.30
CA ASP A 491 -40.08 7.43 29.21
C ASP A 491 -40.39 7.85 27.77
N ARG A 492 -41.44 8.68 27.61
CA ARG A 492 -41.92 9.11 26.30
C ARG A 492 -40.93 10.00 25.56
N GLU A 493 -40.28 10.95 26.23
CA GLU A 493 -39.35 11.85 25.55
C GLU A 493 -38.05 11.13 25.18
N TRP A 494 -37.58 10.19 26.00
CA TRP A 494 -36.51 9.29 25.59
C TRP A 494 -36.89 8.46 24.36
N LEU A 495 -38.09 7.85 24.36
CA LEU A 495 -38.57 7.06 23.23
C LEU A 495 -38.67 7.91 21.94
N ARG A 496 -39.12 9.16 22.06
CA ARG A 496 -39.16 10.12 20.95
C ARG A 496 -37.78 10.25 20.29
N GLN A 497 -36.72 10.41 21.09
CA GLN A 497 -35.36 10.55 20.57
C GLN A 497 -34.87 9.30 19.83
N GLU A 498 -35.14 8.10 20.36
CA GLU A 498 -34.74 6.85 19.68
C GLU A 498 -35.51 6.63 18.38
N VAL A 499 -36.82 6.92 18.36
CA VAL A 499 -37.63 6.85 17.13
C VAL A 499 -37.12 7.84 16.08
N LEU A 500 -36.85 9.08 16.47
CA LEU A 500 -36.32 10.10 15.56
C LEU A 500 -34.92 9.75 15.04
N ALA A 501 -34.05 9.21 15.89
CA ALA A 501 -32.71 8.78 15.48
C ALA A 501 -32.75 7.60 14.50
N GLY A 502 -33.73 6.71 14.65
CA GLY A 502 -33.92 5.55 13.80
C GLY A 502 -34.63 5.84 12.47
N LEU A 503 -35.60 6.74 12.48
CA LEU A 503 -36.33 7.21 11.29
C LEU A 503 -35.65 8.41 10.62
N ARG A 504 -34.46 8.82 11.06
CA ARG A 504 -33.71 9.90 10.44
C ARG A 504 -33.42 9.56 8.96
N PRO A 505 -33.84 10.39 8.00
CA PRO A 505 -33.49 10.20 6.59
C PRO A 505 -32.01 10.49 6.36
N LEU A 506 -31.37 9.65 5.55
CA LEU A 506 -29.99 9.76 5.10
C LEU A 506 -29.96 9.60 3.58
N LEU A 507 -29.09 10.35 2.92
CA LEU A 507 -28.86 10.24 1.49
C LEU A 507 -27.83 9.15 1.20
N ASP A 508 -28.17 8.23 0.31
CA ASP A 508 -27.30 7.16 -0.16
C ASP A 508 -27.09 7.28 -1.67
N PHE A 509 -25.96 6.77 -2.16
CA PHE A 509 -25.62 6.81 -3.58
C PHE A 509 -25.37 5.40 -4.11
N SER A 510 -25.78 5.18 -5.35
CA SER A 510 -25.41 4.01 -6.14
C SER A 510 -24.87 4.42 -7.52
N ALA A 511 -24.26 3.47 -8.22
CA ALA A 511 -23.83 3.68 -9.60
C ALA A 511 -25.00 4.19 -10.46
N SER A 512 -24.71 5.09 -11.41
CA SER A 512 -25.74 5.71 -12.25
C SER A 512 -26.44 4.68 -13.14
N SER A 513 -27.76 4.54 -12.95
CA SER A 513 -28.60 3.74 -13.85
C SER A 513 -28.71 4.39 -15.22
N TYR A 514 -28.68 5.72 -15.30
CA TYR A 514 -28.66 6.46 -16.56
C TYR A 514 -27.43 6.08 -17.40
N ARG A 515 -26.23 6.15 -16.79
CA ARG A 515 -24.98 5.79 -17.47
C ARG A 515 -24.97 4.34 -17.89
N SER A 516 -25.37 3.44 -16.98
CA SER A 516 -25.48 2.00 -17.26
C SER A 516 -26.43 1.70 -18.42
N TYR A 517 -27.57 2.38 -18.49
CA TYR A 517 -28.53 2.25 -19.58
C TYR A 517 -27.98 2.83 -20.90
N ARG A 518 -27.40 4.03 -20.86
CA ARG A 518 -26.78 4.69 -22.01
C ARG A 518 -25.69 3.81 -22.61
N ASP A 519 -24.76 3.30 -21.81
CA ASP A 519 -23.63 2.52 -22.31
C ASP A 519 -24.10 1.17 -22.89
N ALA A 520 -25.19 0.60 -22.37
CA ALA A 520 -25.79 -0.64 -22.88
C ALA A 520 -26.61 -0.46 -24.17
N THR A 521 -27.23 0.70 -24.38
CA THR A 521 -28.17 0.94 -25.49
C THR A 521 -27.63 1.86 -26.58
N HIS A 522 -26.69 2.74 -26.22
CA HIS A 522 -26.08 3.79 -27.02
C HIS A 522 -24.57 3.89 -26.76
N PRO A 523 -23.77 2.83 -27.02
CA PRO A 523 -22.34 2.82 -26.74
C PRO A 523 -21.56 3.89 -27.51
N GLU A 524 -22.09 4.38 -28.64
CA GLU A 524 -21.55 5.50 -29.40
C GLU A 524 -21.54 6.82 -28.61
N GLN A 525 -22.40 6.96 -27.60
CA GLN A 525 -22.52 8.12 -26.73
C GLN A 525 -21.71 7.98 -25.44
N ALA A 526 -20.97 6.89 -25.24
CA ALA A 526 -20.15 6.69 -24.04
C ALA A 526 -19.04 7.74 -23.89
N ALA A 527 -18.59 8.31 -25.01
CA ALA A 527 -17.61 9.41 -25.03
C ALA A 527 -18.24 10.79 -24.83
N ASP A 528 -19.57 10.90 -24.83
CA ASP A 528 -20.24 12.17 -24.61
C ASP A 528 -20.05 12.60 -23.15
N PRO A 529 -19.70 13.88 -22.94
CA PRO A 529 -19.32 14.32 -21.63
C PRO A 529 -20.56 14.42 -20.72
N VAL A 530 -20.44 13.89 -19.50
CA VAL A 530 -21.51 13.82 -18.48
C VAL A 530 -21.21 14.71 -17.29
N GLY A 531 -22.18 14.82 -16.36
CA GLY A 531 -21.98 15.42 -15.05
C GLY A 531 -22.57 16.80 -14.91
N ASP A 532 -23.48 17.20 -15.80
CA ASP A 532 -24.29 18.41 -15.63
C ASP A 532 -25.37 18.19 -14.57
N ARG A 533 -25.84 16.94 -14.41
CA ARG A 533 -26.77 16.50 -13.35
C ARG A 533 -26.14 15.39 -12.52
N ILE A 534 -26.60 15.24 -11.27
CA ILE A 534 -26.15 14.15 -10.39
C ILE A 534 -26.52 12.79 -10.99
N SER A 535 -27.73 12.62 -11.51
CA SER A 535 -28.22 11.36 -12.08
C SER A 535 -27.38 10.81 -13.25
N GLU A 536 -26.59 11.66 -13.93
CA GLU A 536 -25.66 11.23 -14.98
C GLU A 536 -24.40 10.54 -14.41
N ILE A 537 -24.06 10.83 -13.15
CA ILE A 537 -22.85 10.31 -12.48
C ILE A 537 -23.16 9.34 -11.35
N ALA A 538 -24.28 9.52 -10.64
CA ALA A 538 -24.70 8.70 -9.50
C ALA A 538 -26.22 8.74 -9.33
N ASP A 539 -26.83 7.63 -8.92
CA ASP A 539 -28.22 7.62 -8.48
C ASP A 539 -28.28 7.97 -6.99
N ALA A 540 -29.20 8.85 -6.61
CA ALA A 540 -29.36 9.29 -5.22
C ALA A 540 -30.69 8.78 -4.65
N GLU A 541 -30.64 8.14 -3.48
CA GLU A 541 -31.82 7.60 -2.81
C GLU A 541 -31.81 7.99 -1.33
N VAL A 542 -33.00 8.19 -0.74
CA VAL A 542 -33.12 8.43 0.70
C VAL A 542 -33.47 7.12 1.41
N GLU A 543 -32.64 6.77 2.39
CA GLU A 543 -32.83 5.61 3.26
C GLU A 543 -33.03 6.07 4.71
N LEU A 544 -33.70 5.24 5.52
CA LEU A 544 -33.88 5.51 6.95
C LEU A 544 -32.67 4.96 7.74
N ALA A 545 -32.23 5.71 8.75
CA ALA A 545 -31.00 5.42 9.49
C ALA A 545 -30.94 4.00 10.09
N ASP A 546 -32.07 3.45 10.54
CA ASP A 546 -32.17 2.09 11.08
C ASP A 546 -33.04 1.17 10.20
N ARG A 547 -32.75 1.15 8.89
CA ARG A 547 -33.51 0.42 7.87
C ARG A 547 -33.79 -1.06 8.16
N ASN A 548 -32.99 -1.69 9.02
CA ASN A 548 -33.16 -3.10 9.38
C ASN A 548 -34.31 -3.33 10.36
N HIS A 549 -34.64 -2.33 11.19
CA HIS A 549 -35.61 -2.46 12.28
C HIS A 549 -36.88 -1.61 12.10
N VAL A 550 -36.95 -0.75 11.07
CA VAL A 550 -38.11 0.13 10.80
C VAL A 550 -39.44 -0.63 10.82
N ARG A 551 -39.55 -1.70 10.03
CA ARG A 551 -40.81 -2.45 9.93
C ARG A 551 -41.17 -3.15 11.23
N GLY A 552 -40.20 -3.81 11.87
CA GLY A 552 -40.43 -4.51 13.14
C GLY A 552 -40.88 -3.58 14.27
N PHE A 553 -40.32 -2.35 14.32
CA PHE A 553 -40.77 -1.33 15.25
C PHE A 553 -42.20 -0.87 14.95
N ILE A 554 -42.51 -0.53 13.70
CA ILE A 554 -43.85 -0.10 13.27
C ILE A 554 -44.89 -1.18 13.59
N ASP A 555 -44.61 -2.44 13.25
CA ASP A 555 -45.51 -3.57 13.53
C ASP A 555 -45.75 -3.75 15.04
N THR A 556 -44.72 -3.53 15.86
CA THR A 556 -44.82 -3.61 17.32
C THR A 556 -45.73 -2.51 17.88
N VAL A 557 -45.63 -1.28 17.37
CA VAL A 557 -46.52 -0.18 17.78
C VAL A 557 -47.95 -0.44 17.31
N ASN A 558 -48.12 -0.79 16.04
CA ASN A 558 -49.44 -1.04 15.44
C ASN A 558 -50.18 -2.24 16.04
N GLY A 559 -49.44 -3.21 16.59
CA GLY A 559 -50.01 -4.37 17.28
C GLY A 559 -50.55 -4.08 18.69
N ARG A 560 -50.43 -2.85 19.20
CA ARG A 560 -50.90 -2.47 20.55
C ARG A 560 -52.09 -1.51 20.52
N PRO A 561 -52.96 -1.53 21.55
CA PRO A 561 -53.97 -0.50 21.74
C PRO A 561 -53.31 0.89 21.86
N GLY A 562 -53.89 1.90 21.23
CA GLY A 562 -53.36 3.27 21.23
C GLY A 562 -52.29 3.56 20.17
N ALA A 563 -52.12 2.70 19.15
CA ALA A 563 -51.17 2.94 18.06
C ALA A 563 -51.42 4.27 17.33
N THR A 564 -52.68 4.60 17.03
CA THR A 564 -53.03 5.85 16.35
C THR A 564 -52.76 7.08 17.21
N GLU A 565 -52.96 7.00 18.53
CA GLU A 565 -52.55 8.03 19.50
C GLU A 565 -51.03 8.22 19.55
N PHE A 566 -50.27 7.11 19.46
CA PHE A 566 -48.81 7.16 19.43
C PHE A 566 -48.29 7.90 18.20
N TRP A 567 -48.83 7.59 17.02
CA TRP A 567 -48.44 8.27 15.78
C TRP A 567 -48.95 9.71 15.72
N ALA A 568 -50.11 10.00 16.32
CA ALA A 568 -50.59 11.37 16.50
C ALA A 568 -49.62 12.21 17.32
N TRP A 569 -49.11 11.68 18.43
CA TRP A 569 -48.13 12.36 19.28
C TRP A 569 -46.82 12.70 18.54
N LEU A 570 -46.39 11.86 17.58
CA LEU A 570 -45.18 12.09 16.76
C LEU A 570 -45.45 12.81 15.43
N ASN A 571 -46.69 13.22 15.14
CA ASN A 571 -47.07 13.65 13.78
C ASN A 571 -46.26 14.84 13.26
N ASP A 572 -46.00 15.82 14.12
CA ASP A 572 -45.21 17.00 13.78
C ASP A 572 -43.74 16.62 13.48
N ASP A 573 -43.18 15.69 14.25
CA ASP A 573 -41.82 15.19 14.04
C ASP A 573 -41.71 14.40 12.73
N LEU A 574 -42.66 13.49 12.49
CA LEU A 574 -42.72 12.68 11.26
C LEU A 574 -42.85 13.56 10.01
N THR A 575 -43.67 14.62 10.09
CA THR A 575 -43.76 15.65 9.05
C THR A 575 -42.39 16.32 8.83
N GLY A 576 -41.65 16.60 9.89
CA GLY A 576 -40.28 17.13 9.82
C GLY A 576 -39.30 16.16 9.15
N LEU A 577 -39.38 14.86 9.47
CA LEU A 577 -38.55 13.83 8.83
C LEU A 577 -38.88 13.68 7.34
N LEU A 578 -40.17 13.71 6.96
CA LEU A 578 -40.56 13.66 5.55
C LEU A 578 -40.05 14.89 4.79
N ALA A 579 -40.15 16.08 5.39
CA ALA A 579 -39.59 17.30 4.82
C ALA A 579 -38.06 17.20 4.68
N GLN A 580 -37.37 16.66 5.68
CA GLN A 580 -35.94 16.41 5.61
C GLN A 580 -35.57 15.46 4.47
N ALA A 581 -36.31 14.35 4.29
CA ALA A 581 -36.11 13.42 3.17
C ALA A 581 -36.21 14.14 1.81
N LEU A 582 -37.24 14.97 1.62
CA LEU A 582 -37.44 15.71 0.37
C LEU A 582 -36.38 16.80 0.16
N HIS A 583 -35.90 17.43 1.23
CA HIS A 583 -34.74 18.34 1.14
C HIS A 583 -33.45 17.61 0.77
N LEU A 584 -33.23 16.37 1.22
CA LEU A 584 -32.08 15.56 0.79
C LEU A 584 -32.17 15.21 -0.70
N PHE A 585 -33.35 14.80 -1.17
CA PHE A 585 -33.57 14.62 -2.61
C PHE A 585 -33.34 15.92 -3.40
N ALA A 586 -33.80 17.06 -2.89
CA ALA A 586 -33.57 18.36 -3.53
C ALA A 586 -32.08 18.73 -3.58
N ALA A 587 -31.32 18.42 -2.52
CA ALA A 587 -29.86 18.60 -2.51
C ALA A 587 -29.18 17.75 -3.61
N ALA A 588 -29.75 16.56 -3.90
CA ALA A 588 -29.32 15.68 -4.96
C ALA A 588 -29.90 15.99 -6.36
N ASP A 589 -30.65 17.10 -6.52
CA ASP A 589 -31.36 17.47 -7.76
C ASP A 589 -32.55 16.54 -8.14
N GLU A 590 -33.02 15.71 -7.22
CA GLU A 590 -34.11 14.73 -7.45
C GLU A 590 -35.49 15.24 -7.03
N ALA A 591 -35.56 16.34 -6.26
CA ALA A 591 -36.81 16.94 -5.82
C ALA A 591 -36.84 18.47 -5.96
N ASN A 592 -38.01 18.99 -6.32
CA ASN A 592 -38.34 20.40 -6.38
C ASN A 592 -39.84 20.60 -6.13
N ALA A 593 -40.35 21.82 -6.36
CA ALA A 593 -41.76 22.12 -6.17
C ALA A 593 -42.68 21.25 -7.03
N ASN A 594 -42.29 20.92 -8.25
CA ASN A 594 -43.12 20.29 -9.26
C ASN A 594 -42.91 18.78 -9.42
N ASN A 595 -41.77 18.27 -8.96
CA ASN A 595 -41.42 16.86 -9.06
C ASN A 595 -40.68 16.42 -7.81
N ASP A 596 -41.01 15.26 -7.29
CA ASP A 596 -40.21 14.56 -6.29
C ASP A 596 -40.42 13.03 -6.42
N PRO A 597 -39.57 12.20 -5.80
CA PRO A 597 -39.66 10.75 -5.95
C PRO A 597 -41.00 10.13 -5.51
N SER A 598 -41.82 10.84 -4.73
CA SER A 598 -43.14 10.35 -4.32
C SER A 598 -44.07 10.12 -5.50
N ALA A 599 -43.89 10.85 -6.62
CA ALA A 599 -44.74 10.71 -7.80
C ALA A 599 -44.72 9.28 -8.38
N LEU A 600 -43.58 8.60 -8.26
CA LEU A 600 -43.40 7.21 -8.70
C LEU A 600 -43.41 6.23 -7.54
N GLN A 601 -42.70 6.55 -6.45
CA GLN A 601 -42.48 5.64 -5.33
C GLN A 601 -43.63 5.64 -4.31
N ARG A 602 -44.58 6.59 -4.40
CA ARG A 602 -45.75 6.64 -3.51
C ARG A 602 -47.00 7.01 -4.32
N PRO A 603 -47.62 6.05 -5.03
CA PRO A 603 -48.77 6.33 -5.90
C PRO A 603 -49.96 6.98 -5.17
N SER A 604 -50.27 6.52 -3.96
CA SER A 604 -51.28 7.12 -3.09
C SER A 604 -50.65 7.65 -1.80
N VAL A 605 -50.97 8.89 -1.40
CA VAL A 605 -50.54 9.38 -0.07
C VAL A 605 -51.31 8.69 1.06
N GLU A 606 -52.58 8.35 0.82
CA GLU A 606 -53.41 7.54 1.71
C GLU A 606 -52.98 6.06 1.67
N PRO A 607 -53.15 5.30 2.77
CA PRO A 607 -52.92 3.85 2.78
C PRO A 607 -53.75 3.15 1.70
N HIS A 608 -53.08 2.54 0.72
CA HIS A 608 -53.73 1.91 -0.43
C HIS A 608 -53.02 0.64 -0.89
N GLN A 609 -53.75 -0.28 -1.51
CA GLN A 609 -53.20 -1.54 -2.03
C GLN A 609 -52.24 -1.36 -3.22
N GLN A 610 -52.08 -0.14 -3.73
CA GLN A 610 -51.06 0.18 -4.75
C GLN A 610 -49.72 0.59 -4.13
N ASN A 611 -49.66 0.78 -2.82
CA ASN A 611 -48.45 1.17 -2.11
C ASN A 611 -47.52 -0.02 -1.79
N TYR A 612 -47.74 -1.21 -2.37
CA TYR A 612 -46.89 -2.39 -2.12
C TYR A 612 -45.50 -2.25 -2.76
N GLN A 613 -44.47 -2.69 -2.02
CA GLN A 613 -43.05 -2.83 -2.41
C GLN A 613 -42.22 -1.54 -2.61
N HIS A 614 -42.65 -0.40 -2.05
CA HIS A 614 -41.89 0.86 -2.20
C HIS A 614 -40.83 1.10 -1.12
N ARG A 615 -39.92 2.04 -1.41
CA ARG A 615 -38.77 2.45 -0.58
C ARG A 615 -39.17 2.77 0.87
N GLN A 616 -38.32 2.46 1.84
CA GLN A 616 -38.68 2.55 3.27
C GLN A 616 -39.03 3.96 3.75
N TRP A 617 -38.42 5.02 3.18
CA TRP A 617 -38.73 6.40 3.57
C TRP A 617 -40.21 6.75 3.32
N THR A 618 -40.86 6.09 2.34
CA THR A 618 -42.28 6.30 2.02
C THR A 618 -43.23 5.84 3.13
N LEU A 619 -42.75 5.03 4.08
CA LEU A 619 -43.53 4.65 5.28
C LEU A 619 -43.90 5.86 6.13
N LEU A 620 -43.12 6.95 6.05
CA LEU A 620 -43.44 8.20 6.74
C LEU A 620 -44.83 8.73 6.34
N PHE A 621 -45.26 8.53 5.08
CA PHE A 621 -46.62 8.92 4.68
C PHE A 621 -47.70 8.15 5.44
N ASP A 622 -47.53 6.84 5.63
CA ASP A 622 -48.49 6.02 6.38
C ASP A 622 -48.55 6.45 7.84
N LEU A 623 -47.39 6.68 8.47
CA LEU A 623 -47.30 7.10 9.86
C LEU A 623 -47.90 8.50 10.08
N ILE A 624 -47.61 9.44 9.18
CA ILE A 624 -48.18 10.79 9.19
C ILE A 624 -49.69 10.72 9.00
N TRP A 625 -50.18 9.91 8.05
CA TRP A 625 -51.60 9.80 7.77
C TRP A 625 -52.37 9.20 8.95
N MET A 626 -51.90 8.08 9.52
CA MET A 626 -52.53 7.44 10.68
C MET A 626 -52.59 8.37 11.91
N GLY A 627 -51.50 9.12 12.15
CA GLY A 627 -51.47 10.09 13.25
C GLY A 627 -52.39 11.28 12.99
N TRP A 628 -52.43 11.78 11.76
CA TRP A 628 -53.28 12.91 11.39
C TRP A 628 -54.76 12.55 11.45
N GLU A 629 -55.18 11.38 10.97
CA GLU A 629 -56.57 10.92 11.02
C GLU A 629 -57.10 10.85 12.46
N HIS A 630 -56.24 10.39 13.39
CA HIS A 630 -56.56 10.42 14.81
C HIS A 630 -56.73 11.85 15.34
N ILE A 631 -55.85 12.78 14.96
CA ILE A 631 -55.96 14.19 15.35
C ILE A 631 -57.22 14.82 14.75
N ASP A 632 -57.53 14.54 13.48
CA ASP A 632 -58.72 15.03 12.77
C ASP A 632 -60.02 14.61 13.47
N GLY A 633 -60.09 13.36 13.92
CA GLY A 633 -61.25 12.85 14.66
C GLY A 633 -61.44 13.46 16.06
N ASN A 634 -60.41 14.07 16.66
CA ASN A 634 -60.41 14.48 18.07
C ASN A 634 -60.23 16.00 18.30
N ASP A 635 -59.51 16.71 17.44
CA ASP A 635 -59.21 18.14 17.57
C ASP A 635 -59.15 18.84 16.20
N ALA A 636 -60.24 19.54 15.86
CA ALA A 636 -60.36 20.29 14.61
C ALA A 636 -59.32 21.41 14.47
N THR A 637 -58.91 22.04 15.58
CA THR A 637 -57.93 23.14 15.55
C THR A 637 -56.54 22.59 15.26
N ALA A 638 -56.15 21.51 15.93
CA ALA A 638 -54.87 20.84 15.70
C ALA A 638 -54.78 20.25 14.28
N SER A 639 -55.86 19.64 13.77
CA SER A 639 -55.91 19.12 12.39
C SER A 639 -55.66 20.23 11.36
N ARG A 640 -56.38 21.36 11.48
CA ARG A 640 -56.20 22.50 10.57
C ARG A 640 -54.80 23.11 10.68
N ALA A 641 -54.19 23.12 11.86
CA ALA A 641 -52.82 23.61 12.05
C ALA A 641 -51.78 22.72 11.34
N ILE A 642 -51.94 21.40 11.38
CA ILE A 642 -51.06 20.45 10.68
C ILE A 642 -51.16 20.64 9.16
N VAL A 643 -52.38 20.71 8.62
CA VAL A 643 -52.60 20.96 7.18
C VAL A 643 -52.03 22.31 6.76
N ALA A 644 -52.19 23.35 7.59
CA ALA A 644 -51.58 24.66 7.34
C ALA A 644 -50.05 24.59 7.28
N ARG A 645 -49.42 23.79 8.16
CA ARG A 645 -47.96 23.55 8.11
C ARG A 645 -47.57 22.87 6.81
N TRP A 646 -48.27 21.83 6.37
CA TRP A 646 -47.94 21.14 5.11
C TRP A 646 -48.02 22.08 3.90
N ARG A 647 -48.96 23.04 3.87
CA ARG A 647 -49.06 24.06 2.81
C ARG A 647 -47.81 24.96 2.71
N THR A 648 -47.05 25.12 3.80
CA THR A 648 -45.83 25.94 3.78
C THR A 648 -44.61 25.22 3.19
N LEU A 649 -44.69 23.90 3.01
CA LEU A 649 -43.57 23.09 2.54
C LEU A 649 -43.58 22.99 1.02
N PRO A 650 -42.48 23.31 0.33
CA PRO A 650 -42.47 23.58 -1.11
C PRO A 650 -42.30 22.31 -1.97
N PHE A 651 -42.90 21.20 -1.59
CA PHE A 651 -42.73 19.91 -2.28
C PHE A 651 -44.06 19.32 -2.76
N LEU A 652 -44.03 18.64 -3.91
CA LEU A 652 -45.19 17.97 -4.50
C LEU A 652 -45.84 16.99 -3.49
N SER A 653 -45.04 16.25 -2.74
CA SER A 653 -45.47 15.34 -1.67
C SER A 653 -46.42 16.01 -0.67
N PHE A 654 -46.10 17.22 -0.21
CA PHE A 654 -46.94 17.93 0.75
C PHE A 654 -48.17 18.55 0.12
N ARG A 655 -48.09 18.98 -1.15
CA ARG A 655 -49.29 19.40 -1.91
C ARG A 655 -50.29 18.25 -2.03
N ARG A 656 -49.80 17.04 -2.32
CA ARG A 656 -50.60 15.81 -2.36
C ARG A 656 -51.21 15.47 -0.99
N LEU A 657 -50.45 15.60 0.09
CA LEU A 657 -50.96 15.40 1.46
C LEU A 657 -52.04 16.43 1.83
N VAL A 658 -51.83 17.71 1.50
CA VAL A 658 -52.82 18.78 1.72
C VAL A 658 -54.10 18.50 0.95
N ALA A 659 -54.00 18.14 -0.33
CA ALA A 659 -55.15 17.81 -1.16
C ALA A 659 -55.95 16.66 -0.53
N ALA A 660 -55.29 15.56 -0.20
CA ALA A 660 -55.94 14.40 0.42
C ALA A 660 -56.60 14.76 1.76
N ALA A 661 -55.88 15.42 2.67
CA ALA A 661 -56.38 15.76 4.00
C ALA A 661 -57.56 16.75 3.96
N VAL A 662 -57.49 17.78 3.12
CA VAL A 662 -58.58 18.75 2.96
C VAL A 662 -59.82 18.09 2.35
N THR A 663 -59.65 17.17 1.39
CA THR A 663 -60.79 16.43 0.84
C THR A 663 -61.41 15.48 1.87
N HIS A 664 -60.59 14.79 2.65
CA HIS A 664 -60.99 13.79 3.63
C HIS A 664 -61.69 14.40 4.86
N SER A 665 -61.13 15.47 5.42
CA SER A 665 -61.58 16.05 6.68
C SER A 665 -62.94 16.76 6.57
N GLY A 666 -63.73 16.63 7.63
CA GLY A 666 -64.99 17.37 7.81
C GLY A 666 -64.78 18.82 8.28
N HIS A 667 -63.56 19.21 8.63
CA HIS A 667 -63.25 20.53 9.22
C HIS A 667 -62.96 21.62 8.18
N PHE A 668 -63.12 21.32 6.88
CA PHE A 668 -62.94 22.27 5.78
C PHE A 668 -64.25 22.43 5.00
N SER A 669 -64.56 23.67 4.63
CA SER A 669 -65.74 24.01 3.82
C SER A 669 -65.59 23.56 2.36
N ASP A 670 -66.71 23.38 1.66
CA ASP A 670 -66.71 23.01 0.23
C ASP A 670 -65.91 24.01 -0.64
N THR A 671 -65.93 25.29 -0.28
CA THR A 671 -65.16 26.34 -0.95
C THR A 671 -63.65 26.13 -0.78
N GLU A 672 -63.20 25.82 0.44
CA GLU A 672 -61.79 25.52 0.71
C GLU A 672 -61.34 24.23 0.01
N LYS A 673 -62.22 23.22 -0.06
CA LYS A 673 -61.97 21.98 -0.80
C LYS A 673 -61.81 22.24 -2.30
N ALA A 674 -62.69 23.03 -2.89
CA ALA A 674 -62.61 23.40 -4.30
C ALA A 674 -61.34 24.23 -4.60
N GLU A 675 -60.96 25.14 -3.72
CA GLU A 675 -59.75 25.98 -3.88
C GLU A 675 -58.48 25.12 -3.95
N VAL A 676 -58.34 24.13 -3.07
CA VAL A 676 -57.17 23.23 -3.06
C VAL A 676 -57.13 22.35 -4.30
N LEU A 677 -58.27 21.89 -4.83
CA LEU A 677 -58.29 21.09 -6.05
C LEU A 677 -57.96 21.89 -7.31
N LEU A 678 -58.28 23.19 -7.34
CA LEU A 678 -58.07 24.06 -8.49
C LEU A 678 -56.69 24.72 -8.50
N ASN A 679 -56.15 25.06 -7.32
CA ASN A 679 -54.96 25.90 -7.19
C ASN A 679 -53.86 25.30 -6.29
N GLY A 680 -54.07 24.10 -5.73
CA GLY A 680 -53.20 23.48 -4.72
C GLY A 680 -51.98 22.72 -5.23
#